data_AF-A0AA50CJ13-F1
#
_entry.id   AF-A0AA50CJ13-F1
#
_cell.length_a   1.000
_cell.length_b   1.000
_cell.length_c   1.000
_cell.angle_alpha   90.00
_cell.angle_beta   90.00
_cell.angle_gamma   90.00
#
_symmetry.space_group_name_H-M   'P 1'
#
loop_
_entity.id
_entity.type
_entity.pdbx_description
1 polymer ?
#
loop_
_entity_poly.entity_id
_entity_poly.type
_entity_poly.pdbx_seq_one_letter_code
_entity_poly.pdbx_strand_id
1 'polypeptide(L)'
;METLTDRITRYVLARIRRLAILDLYERAAVAGLLEADFIVAGDETTGTVWRVPAQSLRLLDADPAKARAEIMRRLGKAPHRTTAIDAFNRDLPAEPVHGNRRSAPKGGIAYAPSASGDFLALLREHIAPPGVAHVAVALLVARAVGSSVPDLSALSAVLRTPGAFVLIKAPVGRFERRFGLMLEDGLIVPCWTKLEDVHRSSPLSDGYSDRRRGKTRKTIKTLAGTDVPRAVERSLSRFLVDVLLERSAPVILADETKTALPPFVSMTPDLVLECGGLDHALMAELLQICCGITPKQALRQMEKMALDLEGLSIDALALAVRPGRCLEHIVSILEVLGERARSAGTSDDDDDDGRGSGRGSDRSGRPKVKSRFLIKDGDDPPKSADGIDVVQPEKPVETSGKESGGSASVDPPNPEHSRLRPLRVETLSGYGEARDWALDLKTDLQLWRDGGLAWNEMSTKLMLSGPPGTGKTTYARALCNTLQVPLLVTSVASWLEPGYLGDVLKRMSRAFELARENAPVILFIDEVDNIGSRSSGRREQYDDYWRSLVNRLLDLLDGTSKTDGVIVVAATNLPEKIDPALLRSGRLEKHVAIPLPDMEALAGILAHHLGADLAGVVASAPSGNPETIEAARQCHTHVGDAAVIDQSNRGAPRNV
;
A
#
# COMPACT_ATOMS: atom_id res chain seq x y z
N MET A 1 -32.95 30.40 4.77
CA MET A 1 -33.21 29.03 5.29
C MET A 1 -31.97 28.21 5.05
N GLU A 2 -31.73 27.15 5.83
CA GLU A 2 -30.62 26.23 5.59
C GLU A 2 -30.97 25.25 4.45
N THR A 3 -30.08 25.02 3.50
CA THR A 3 -30.33 24.15 2.33
C THR A 3 -30.17 22.67 2.69
N LEU A 4 -30.63 21.77 1.82
CA LEU A 4 -30.39 20.33 1.99
C LEU A 4 -28.87 20.02 1.92
N THR A 5 -28.14 20.70 1.03
CA THR A 5 -26.68 20.65 0.91
C THR A 5 -26.01 21.00 2.23
N ASP A 6 -26.33 22.16 2.83
CA ASP A 6 -25.75 22.61 4.11
C ASP A 6 -25.93 21.57 5.22
N ARG A 7 -27.13 20.98 5.31
CA ARG A 7 -27.47 19.97 6.32
C ARG A 7 -26.63 18.71 6.17
N ILE A 8 -26.42 18.25 4.94
CA ILE A 8 -25.66 17.02 4.65
C ILE A 8 -24.16 17.28 4.78
N THR A 9 -23.65 18.40 4.25
CA THR A 9 -22.26 18.85 4.47
C THR A 9 -21.96 18.91 5.97
N ARG A 10 -22.82 19.56 6.77
CA ARG A 10 -22.65 19.64 8.24
C ARG A 10 -22.68 18.26 8.88
N TYR A 11 -23.59 17.36 8.46
CA TYR A 11 -23.68 16.00 9.01
C TYR A 11 -22.40 15.19 8.75
N VAL A 12 -21.91 15.14 7.50
CA VAL A 12 -20.72 14.35 7.14
C VAL A 12 -19.44 14.99 7.73
N LEU A 13 -19.31 16.32 7.74
CA LEU A 13 -18.18 16.99 8.39
C LEU A 13 -18.18 16.80 9.91
N ALA A 14 -19.36 16.78 10.57
CA ALA A 14 -19.47 16.45 11.99
C ALA A 14 -19.05 14.99 12.27
N ARG A 15 -19.38 14.05 11.36
CA ARG A 15 -18.89 12.66 11.42
C ARG A 15 -17.36 12.61 11.27
N ILE A 16 -16.78 13.23 10.24
CA ILE A 16 -15.31 13.31 10.05
C ILE A 16 -14.62 13.91 11.29
N ARG A 17 -15.19 14.98 11.88
CA ARG A 17 -14.65 15.60 13.10
C ARG A 17 -14.79 14.70 14.33
N ARG A 18 -15.90 13.96 14.50
CA ARG A 18 -16.06 12.96 15.59
C ARG A 18 -14.99 11.87 15.48
N LEU A 19 -14.64 11.42 14.27
CA LEU A 19 -13.57 10.44 14.08
C LEU A 19 -12.20 11.01 14.50
N ALA A 20 -11.86 12.23 14.05
CA ALA A 20 -10.60 12.88 14.43
C ALA A 20 -10.49 13.13 15.95
N ILE A 21 -11.61 13.38 16.64
CA ILE A 21 -11.65 13.48 18.12
C ILE A 21 -11.37 12.11 18.77
N LEU A 22 -11.91 11.02 18.24
CA LEU A 22 -11.68 9.68 18.79
C LEU A 22 -10.23 9.21 18.58
N ASP A 23 -9.61 9.46 17.41
CA ASP A 23 -8.19 9.18 17.15
C ASP A 23 -7.28 9.98 18.10
N LEU A 24 -7.57 11.27 18.29
CA LEU A 24 -6.90 12.11 19.27
C LEU A 24 -7.03 11.56 20.70
N TYR A 25 -8.20 11.06 21.09
CA TYR A 25 -8.44 10.53 22.43
C TYR A 25 -7.72 9.19 22.65
N GLU A 26 -7.70 8.28 21.66
CA GLU A 26 -6.88 7.06 21.69
C GLU A 26 -5.39 7.40 21.87
N ARG A 27 -4.87 8.33 21.05
CA ARG A 27 -3.49 8.80 21.12
C ARG A 27 -3.19 9.50 22.45
N ALA A 28 -4.14 10.26 23.01
CA ALA A 28 -4.00 10.88 24.32
C ALA A 28 -3.97 9.85 25.46
N ALA A 29 -4.71 8.73 25.36
CA ALA A 29 -4.62 7.65 26.34
C ALA A 29 -3.29 6.89 26.23
N VAL A 30 -2.82 6.59 25.01
CA VAL A 30 -1.47 6.03 24.77
C VAL A 30 -0.36 6.98 25.26
N ALA A 31 -0.60 8.29 25.23
CA ALA A 31 0.28 9.32 25.79
C ALA A 31 0.17 9.52 27.32
N GLY A 32 -0.68 8.77 28.03
CA GLY A 32 -0.93 8.92 29.47
C GLY A 32 -1.62 10.24 29.87
N LEU A 33 -2.23 10.95 28.90
CA LEU A 33 -2.99 12.18 29.10
C LEU A 33 -4.47 11.91 29.42
N LEU A 34 -4.99 10.76 28.98
CA LEU A 34 -6.33 10.24 29.31
C LEU A 34 -6.23 8.80 29.84
N GLU A 35 -7.28 8.34 30.49
CA GLU A 35 -7.53 6.93 30.82
C GLU A 35 -8.72 6.41 29.99
N ALA A 36 -8.71 5.14 29.62
CA ALA A 36 -9.69 4.54 28.71
C ALA A 36 -10.35 3.29 29.35
N ASP A 37 -11.57 3.46 29.87
CA ASP A 37 -12.37 2.36 30.42
C ASP A 37 -13.27 1.76 29.34
N PHE A 38 -13.11 0.47 29.04
CA PHE A 38 -13.97 -0.23 28.09
C PHE A 38 -15.27 -0.70 28.76
N ILE A 39 -16.41 -0.29 28.21
CA ILE A 39 -17.73 -0.80 28.63
C ILE A 39 -17.94 -2.16 27.96
N VAL A 40 -17.81 -3.25 28.70
CA VAL A 40 -18.09 -4.61 28.22
C VAL A 40 -19.55 -4.98 28.53
N ALA A 41 -20.27 -5.58 27.58
CA ALA A 41 -21.58 -6.17 27.82
C ALA A 41 -21.74 -7.45 26.99
N GLY A 42 -21.82 -8.61 27.66
CA GLY A 42 -21.53 -9.89 27.01
C GLY A 42 -20.08 -9.96 26.58
N ASP A 43 -19.79 -10.67 25.49
CA ASP A 43 -18.43 -10.79 24.94
C ASP A 43 -18.01 -9.58 24.07
N GLU A 44 -18.87 -8.57 23.88
CA GLU A 44 -18.55 -7.36 23.11
C GLU A 44 -18.12 -6.17 23.99
N THR A 45 -17.03 -5.52 23.60
CA THR A 45 -16.74 -4.13 24.01
C THR A 45 -17.72 -3.18 23.32
N THR A 46 -18.66 -2.64 24.08
CA THR A 46 -19.76 -1.79 23.62
C THR A 46 -19.42 -0.31 23.51
N GLY A 47 -18.34 0.16 24.13
CA GLY A 47 -17.89 1.54 24.06
C GLY A 47 -16.66 1.81 24.93
N THR A 48 -16.15 3.04 24.86
CA THR A 48 -15.01 3.49 25.67
C THR A 48 -15.37 4.79 26.39
N VAL A 49 -15.23 4.81 27.72
CA VAL A 49 -15.33 6.01 28.54
C VAL A 49 -13.93 6.57 28.73
N TRP A 50 -13.75 7.82 28.34
CA TRP A 50 -12.48 8.53 28.51
C TRP A 50 -12.53 9.33 29.80
N ARG A 51 -11.54 9.14 30.68
CA ARG A 51 -11.36 9.91 31.92
C ARG A 51 -10.11 10.76 31.84
N VAL A 52 -10.12 11.89 32.56
CA VAL A 52 -8.94 12.74 32.72
C VAL A 52 -8.29 12.41 34.06
N PRO A 53 -7.08 11.82 34.10
CA PRO A 53 -6.41 11.51 35.35
C PRO A 53 -5.94 12.78 36.06
N ALA A 54 -5.84 12.75 37.39
CA ALA A 54 -5.47 13.93 38.20
C ALA A 54 -4.10 14.54 37.82
N GLN A 55 -3.18 13.74 37.26
CA GLN A 55 -1.90 14.22 36.75
C GLN A 55 -2.04 15.15 35.51
N SER A 56 -3.08 14.94 34.71
CA SER A 56 -3.39 15.76 33.53
C SER A 56 -4.07 17.08 33.91
N LEU A 57 -4.92 17.06 34.93
CA LEU A 57 -5.57 18.27 35.45
C LEU A 57 -4.55 19.30 35.97
N ARG A 58 -3.42 18.84 36.54
CA ARG A 58 -2.29 19.71 36.95
C ARG A 58 -1.63 20.48 35.80
N LEU A 59 -1.92 20.15 34.53
CA LEU A 59 -1.48 20.94 33.38
C LEU A 59 -2.34 22.20 33.16
N LEU A 60 -3.53 22.29 33.77
CA LEU A 60 -4.35 23.50 33.77
C LEU A 60 -3.90 24.51 34.83
N ASP A 61 -3.31 24.04 35.93
CA ASP A 61 -2.67 24.89 36.96
C ASP A 61 -1.35 25.54 36.46
N ALA A 62 -0.88 25.11 35.28
CA ALA A 62 0.34 25.59 34.65
C ALA A 62 0.06 26.70 33.61
N ASP A 63 1.11 27.46 33.30
CA ASP A 63 1.16 28.40 32.17
C ASP A 63 0.64 27.72 30.88
N PRO A 64 -0.42 28.26 30.23
CA PRO A 64 -1.10 27.60 29.12
C PRO A 64 -0.20 27.40 27.89
N ALA A 65 0.85 28.21 27.71
CA ALA A 65 1.83 27.98 26.65
C ALA A 65 2.66 26.71 26.92
N LYS A 66 3.03 26.47 28.19
CA LYS A 66 3.77 25.28 28.62
C LYS A 66 2.87 24.03 28.63
N ALA A 67 1.61 24.17 29.01
CA ALA A 67 0.62 23.10 28.95
C ALA A 67 0.44 22.56 27.51
N ARG A 68 0.20 23.46 26.54
CA ARG A 68 0.11 23.13 25.11
C ARG A 68 1.39 22.48 24.57
N ALA A 69 2.56 23.02 24.94
CA ALA A 69 3.85 22.46 24.52
C ALA A 69 4.09 21.04 25.06
N GLU A 70 3.77 20.78 26.34
CA GLU A 70 3.92 19.46 26.95
C GLU A 70 2.94 18.42 26.37
N ILE A 71 1.69 18.83 26.12
CA ILE A 71 0.69 17.98 25.46
C ILE A 71 1.12 17.63 24.03
N MET A 72 1.59 18.61 23.25
CA MET A 72 2.14 18.38 21.91
C MET A 72 3.35 17.43 21.96
N ARG A 73 4.27 17.62 22.92
CA ARG A 73 5.45 16.75 23.12
C ARG A 73 5.09 15.30 23.45
N ARG A 74 3.99 15.06 24.19
CA ARG A 74 3.51 13.70 24.49
C ARG A 74 2.74 13.08 23.32
N LEU A 75 1.82 13.83 22.69
CA LEU A 75 1.06 13.37 21.52
C LEU A 75 1.94 13.08 20.29
N GLY A 76 3.10 13.73 20.18
CA GLY A 76 4.12 13.44 19.16
C GLY A 76 5.00 12.22 19.46
N LYS A 77 4.97 11.68 20.68
CA LYS A 77 5.66 10.43 21.06
C LYS A 77 4.74 9.20 21.08
N ALA A 78 3.43 9.40 21.15
CA ALA A 78 2.46 8.32 21.07
C ALA A 78 2.35 7.78 19.62
N PRO A 79 2.54 6.47 19.39
CA PRO A 79 2.38 5.89 18.05
C PRO A 79 0.93 6.01 17.57
N HIS A 80 0.77 6.19 16.25
CA HIS A 80 -0.53 6.10 15.60
C HIS A 80 -1.03 4.64 15.63
N ARG A 81 -1.83 4.32 16.64
CA ARG A 81 -2.79 3.20 16.59
C ARG A 81 -4.15 3.77 16.18
N THR A 82 -4.93 2.97 15.47
CA THR A 82 -6.23 3.39 14.90
C THR A 82 -7.29 2.33 15.23
N THR A 83 -7.63 2.22 16.52
CA THR A 83 -8.81 1.47 16.98
C THR A 83 -10.02 2.39 17.19
N ALA A 84 -9.82 3.71 17.30
CA ALA A 84 -10.78 4.78 17.54
C ALA A 84 -12.09 4.74 16.74
N ILE A 85 -12.06 4.18 15.53
CA ILE A 85 -13.24 3.98 14.65
C ILE A 85 -14.31 3.09 15.33
N ASP A 86 -13.93 2.30 16.33
CA ASP A 86 -14.81 1.39 17.06
C ASP A 86 -15.89 2.06 17.93
N ALA A 87 -15.69 3.32 18.35
CA ALA A 87 -16.67 4.09 19.14
C ALA A 87 -17.58 4.99 18.28
N PHE A 88 -17.53 4.84 16.96
CA PHE A 88 -18.08 5.82 16.02
C PHE A 88 -19.60 5.72 15.79
N ASN A 89 -20.16 4.50 15.84
CA ASN A 89 -21.51 4.19 15.34
C ASN A 89 -22.54 3.81 16.42
N ARG A 90 -22.35 4.23 17.68
CA ARG A 90 -23.38 4.12 18.72
C ARG A 90 -23.81 5.50 19.20
N ASP A 91 -25.07 5.61 19.63
CA ASP A 91 -25.72 6.81 20.20
C ASP A 91 -25.24 7.09 21.64
N LEU A 92 -23.92 7.19 21.79
CA LEU A 92 -23.33 7.89 22.92
C LEU A 92 -23.69 9.38 22.82
N PRO A 93 -24.06 10.04 23.93
CA PRO A 93 -24.25 11.49 23.94
C PRO A 93 -22.96 12.21 23.53
N ALA A 94 -23.06 13.48 23.14
CA ALA A 94 -21.93 14.28 22.64
C ALA A 94 -20.80 14.54 23.68
N GLU A 95 -20.99 14.08 24.91
CA GLU A 95 -20.08 14.20 26.04
C GLU A 95 -19.78 12.82 26.63
N PRO A 96 -18.55 12.56 27.13
CA PRO A 96 -18.26 11.32 27.84
C PRO A 96 -19.17 11.22 29.07
N VAL A 97 -19.86 10.08 29.23
CA VAL A 97 -20.86 9.87 30.28
C VAL A 97 -20.23 10.09 31.66
N HIS A 98 -20.56 11.22 32.29
CA HIS A 98 -20.14 11.52 33.65
C HIS A 98 -20.78 10.48 34.59
N GLY A 99 -19.95 9.80 35.39
CA GLY A 99 -20.33 8.60 36.14
C GLY A 99 -21.54 8.84 37.06
N ASN A 100 -22.70 8.31 36.69
CA ASN A 100 -23.96 8.69 37.33
C ASN A 100 -24.18 7.94 38.66
N ARG A 101 -23.96 8.67 39.76
CA ARG A 101 -24.57 8.48 41.10
C ARG A 101 -24.82 7.03 41.55
N ARG A 102 -23.80 6.41 42.16
CA ARG A 102 -24.03 5.54 43.32
C ARG A 102 -23.75 6.32 44.60
N SER A 103 -24.48 5.98 45.67
CA SER A 103 -24.60 6.70 46.94
C SER A 103 -23.30 7.32 47.45
N ALA A 104 -23.28 8.66 47.58
CA ALA A 104 -22.15 9.38 48.17
C ALA A 104 -22.09 9.14 49.70
N PRO A 105 -20.91 8.85 50.29
CA PRO A 105 -20.71 9.09 51.71
C PRO A 105 -20.80 10.61 51.97
N LYS A 106 -21.38 11.01 53.11
CA LYS A 106 -21.57 12.43 53.45
C LYS A 106 -20.25 13.08 53.88
N GLY A 107 -19.46 13.54 52.91
CA GLY A 107 -18.30 14.40 53.10
C GLY A 107 -18.30 15.52 52.05
N GLY A 108 -18.37 16.78 52.48
CA GLY A 108 -18.63 17.90 51.58
C GLY A 108 -17.38 18.42 50.87
N ILE A 109 -17.28 18.18 49.56
CA ILE A 109 -16.54 19.06 48.62
C ILE A 109 -17.49 19.35 47.45
N ALA A 110 -17.73 20.63 47.17
CA ALA A 110 -18.55 21.05 46.05
C ALA A 110 -17.75 20.89 44.75
N TYR A 111 -18.05 19.87 43.95
CA TYR A 111 -17.49 19.73 42.61
C TYR A 111 -18.08 20.81 41.69
N ALA A 112 -17.28 21.83 41.37
CA ALA A 112 -17.58 22.75 40.28
C ALA A 112 -17.55 22.01 38.93
N PRO A 113 -18.39 22.38 37.96
CA PRO A 113 -18.39 21.78 36.63
C PRO A 113 -17.27 22.37 35.76
N SER A 114 -16.37 21.57 35.18
CA SER A 114 -15.38 20.78 35.93
C SER A 114 -14.07 20.79 35.14
N ALA A 115 -12.92 20.78 35.82
CA ALA A 115 -11.60 20.92 35.17
C ALA A 115 -11.33 19.86 34.08
N SER A 116 -11.97 18.69 34.15
CA SER A 116 -11.95 17.68 33.09
C SER A 116 -12.50 18.20 31.75
N GLY A 117 -13.51 19.06 31.77
CA GLY A 117 -14.09 19.69 30.58
C GLY A 117 -13.10 20.65 29.92
N ASP A 118 -12.44 21.49 30.71
CA ASP A 118 -11.42 22.44 30.24
C ASP A 118 -10.19 21.72 29.67
N PHE A 119 -9.75 20.64 30.31
CA PHE A 119 -8.68 19.80 29.79
C PHE A 119 -9.06 19.11 28.47
N LEU A 120 -10.29 18.62 28.33
CA LEU A 120 -10.78 18.06 27.07
C LEU A 120 -10.92 19.14 25.99
N ALA A 121 -11.29 20.37 26.33
CA ALA A 121 -11.31 21.50 25.41
C ALA A 121 -9.89 21.85 24.91
N LEU A 122 -8.91 21.91 25.81
CA LEU A 122 -7.51 22.17 25.48
C LEU A 122 -6.90 21.03 24.64
N LEU A 123 -7.17 19.75 24.97
CA LEU A 123 -6.80 18.62 24.10
C LEU A 123 -7.37 18.79 22.69
N ARG A 124 -8.64 19.22 22.55
CA ARG A 124 -9.32 19.40 21.26
C ARG A 124 -8.70 20.51 20.39
N GLU A 125 -7.82 21.36 20.91
CA GLU A 125 -7.02 22.28 20.10
C GLU A 125 -5.97 21.54 19.23
N HIS A 126 -5.58 20.32 19.63
CA HIS A 126 -4.64 19.46 18.91
C HIS A 126 -5.33 18.45 17.96
N ILE A 127 -6.61 18.65 17.61
CA ILE A 127 -7.29 17.87 16.56
C ILE A 127 -6.59 18.07 15.22
N ALA A 128 -6.23 16.98 14.55
CA ALA A 128 -5.70 17.04 13.19
C ALA A 128 -6.79 17.60 12.22
N PRO A 129 -6.44 18.52 11.30
CA PRO A 129 -7.38 19.04 10.31
C PRO A 129 -7.94 17.91 9.43
N PRO A 130 -9.19 18.04 8.94
CA PRO A 130 -9.86 16.96 8.23
C PRO A 130 -9.13 16.61 6.94
N GLY A 131 -8.95 15.31 6.69
CA GLY A 131 -8.23 14.84 5.50
C GLY A 131 -8.95 15.23 4.21
N VAL A 132 -8.23 15.88 3.29
CA VAL A 132 -8.76 16.52 2.07
C VAL A 132 -9.68 15.61 1.27
N ALA A 133 -9.30 14.34 1.07
CA ALA A 133 -10.12 13.38 0.32
C ALA A 133 -11.50 13.13 0.96
N HIS A 134 -11.58 13.12 2.30
CA HIS A 134 -12.85 12.98 3.01
C HIS A 134 -13.74 14.21 2.85
N VAL A 135 -13.13 15.41 2.83
CA VAL A 135 -13.85 16.68 2.61
C VAL A 135 -14.34 16.77 1.16
N ALA A 136 -13.50 16.44 0.19
CA ALA A 136 -13.87 16.43 -1.23
C ALA A 136 -15.08 15.51 -1.49
N VAL A 137 -15.03 14.25 -1.05
CA VAL A 137 -16.16 13.32 -1.18
C VAL A 137 -17.39 13.81 -0.41
N ALA A 138 -17.23 14.34 0.81
CA ALA A 138 -18.35 14.88 1.57
C ALA A 138 -19.07 16.03 0.84
N LEU A 139 -18.33 16.95 0.22
CA LEU A 139 -18.88 18.06 -0.56
C LEU A 139 -19.53 17.59 -1.87
N LEU A 140 -18.88 16.66 -2.59
CA LEU A 140 -19.44 16.08 -3.83
C LEU A 140 -20.76 15.35 -3.55
N VAL A 141 -20.82 14.50 -2.51
CA VAL A 141 -22.04 13.77 -2.10
C VAL A 141 -23.12 14.72 -1.58
N ALA A 142 -22.76 15.72 -0.74
CA ALA A 142 -23.73 16.68 -0.25
C ALA A 142 -24.36 17.52 -1.38
N ARG A 143 -23.56 17.91 -2.38
CA ARG A 143 -24.05 18.58 -3.60
C ARG A 143 -24.92 17.66 -4.44
N ALA A 144 -24.50 16.41 -4.68
CA ALA A 144 -25.28 15.43 -5.47
C ALA A 144 -26.67 15.15 -4.86
N VAL A 145 -26.79 15.16 -3.53
CA VAL A 145 -28.10 15.04 -2.87
C VAL A 145 -28.87 16.37 -2.91
N GLY A 146 -28.19 17.51 -2.74
CA GLY A 146 -28.82 18.83 -2.78
C GLY A 146 -29.27 19.30 -4.16
N SER A 147 -28.72 18.75 -5.24
CA SER A 147 -29.15 18.96 -6.63
C SER A 147 -30.30 18.04 -7.03
N SER A 148 -30.21 16.75 -6.69
CA SER A 148 -31.12 15.72 -7.20
C SER A 148 -32.31 15.40 -6.28
N VAL A 149 -32.35 15.89 -5.03
CA VAL A 149 -33.43 15.55 -4.07
C VAL A 149 -34.05 16.81 -3.46
N PRO A 150 -35.40 16.96 -3.48
CA PRO A 150 -36.05 18.20 -3.01
C PRO A 150 -35.97 18.38 -1.49
N ASP A 151 -36.03 17.30 -0.71
CA ASP A 151 -35.95 17.37 0.75
C ASP A 151 -35.42 16.08 1.40
N LEU A 152 -35.22 16.12 2.71
CA LEU A 152 -34.74 14.97 3.50
C LEU A 152 -35.80 13.85 3.61
N SER A 153 -37.09 14.16 3.42
CA SER A 153 -38.18 13.20 3.48
C SER A 153 -38.16 12.28 2.26
N ALA A 154 -37.97 12.84 1.06
CA ALA A 154 -37.79 12.10 -0.18
C ALA A 154 -36.54 11.20 -0.13
N LEU A 155 -35.40 11.73 0.33
CA LEU A 155 -34.19 10.92 0.56
C LEU A 155 -34.46 9.76 1.54
N SER A 156 -35.11 10.05 2.66
CA SER A 156 -35.46 9.04 3.66
C SER A 156 -36.57 8.08 3.21
N ALA A 157 -37.31 8.36 2.15
CA ALA A 157 -38.27 7.41 1.57
C ALA A 157 -37.51 6.33 0.79
N VAL A 158 -36.66 6.74 -0.17
CA VAL A 158 -35.86 5.81 -0.98
C VAL A 158 -34.92 4.98 -0.11
N LEU A 159 -34.18 5.61 0.81
CA LEU A 159 -33.23 4.91 1.70
C LEU A 159 -33.89 3.97 2.74
N ARG A 160 -35.22 3.88 2.79
CA ARG A 160 -35.96 2.88 3.59
C ARG A 160 -36.49 1.71 2.76
N THR A 161 -36.44 1.77 1.43
CA THR A 161 -36.90 0.70 0.53
C THR A 161 -35.97 -0.53 0.61
N PRO A 162 -36.47 -1.74 0.88
CA PRO A 162 -35.66 -2.96 0.86
C PRO A 162 -35.12 -3.24 -0.56
N GLY A 163 -33.80 -3.32 -0.68
CA GLY A 163 -33.11 -3.49 -1.96
C GLY A 163 -32.99 -2.21 -2.80
N ALA A 164 -33.16 -1.02 -2.22
CA ALA A 164 -33.05 0.26 -2.94
C ALA A 164 -31.75 0.36 -3.76
N PHE A 165 -31.87 0.78 -5.01
CA PHE A 165 -30.76 1.01 -5.94
C PHE A 165 -30.49 2.51 -6.09
N VAL A 166 -29.31 2.95 -5.68
CA VAL A 166 -28.86 4.35 -5.80
C VAL A 166 -27.70 4.45 -6.80
N LEU A 167 -27.80 5.36 -7.75
CA LEU A 167 -26.73 5.76 -8.65
C LEU A 167 -26.18 7.13 -8.22
N ILE A 168 -24.87 7.26 -8.09
CA ILE A 168 -24.17 8.51 -7.76
C ILE A 168 -23.15 8.83 -8.85
N LYS A 169 -23.43 9.85 -9.66
CA LYS A 169 -22.49 10.37 -10.67
C LYS A 169 -21.72 11.55 -10.10
N ALA A 170 -20.40 11.46 -10.08
CA ALA A 170 -19.52 12.56 -9.71
C ALA A 170 -18.22 12.45 -10.54
N PRO A 171 -18.12 13.14 -11.69
CA PRO A 171 -17.05 12.95 -12.69
C PRO A 171 -15.72 13.56 -12.22
N VAL A 172 -15.11 12.94 -11.21
CA VAL A 172 -13.89 13.36 -10.52
C VAL A 172 -13.06 12.14 -10.22
N GLY A 173 -11.86 12.03 -10.80
CA GLY A 173 -11.04 10.82 -10.69
C GLY A 173 -10.76 10.40 -9.24
N ARG A 174 -10.81 9.10 -8.99
CA ARG A 174 -10.76 8.42 -7.68
C ARG A 174 -11.93 8.75 -6.72
N PHE A 175 -13.04 9.32 -7.19
CA PHE A 175 -14.27 9.44 -6.40
C PHE A 175 -14.81 8.08 -5.97
N GLU A 176 -14.95 7.11 -6.88
CA GLU A 176 -15.50 5.77 -6.61
C GLU A 176 -14.77 5.13 -5.42
N ARG A 177 -13.43 5.16 -5.51
CA ARG A 177 -12.51 4.60 -4.51
C ARG A 177 -12.59 5.28 -3.15
N ARG A 178 -12.60 6.62 -3.13
CA ARG A 178 -12.64 7.40 -1.89
C ARG A 178 -14.01 7.34 -1.22
N PHE A 179 -15.08 7.27 -2.01
CA PHE A 179 -16.44 7.06 -1.54
C PHE A 179 -16.64 5.66 -0.95
N GLY A 180 -16.13 4.60 -1.60
CA GLY A 180 -16.15 3.23 -1.08
C GLY A 180 -15.54 3.11 0.32
N LEU A 181 -14.31 3.65 0.51
CA LEU A 181 -13.65 3.68 1.82
C LEU A 181 -14.47 4.45 2.88
N MET A 182 -15.12 5.56 2.50
CA MET A 182 -16.00 6.33 3.40
C MET A 182 -17.34 5.65 3.72
N LEU A 183 -17.80 4.70 2.91
CA LEU A 183 -18.91 3.82 3.26
C LEU A 183 -18.49 2.79 4.32
N GLU A 184 -17.35 2.10 4.13
CA GLU A 184 -16.85 1.06 5.05
C GLU A 184 -16.56 1.60 6.45
N ASP A 185 -15.94 2.78 6.54
CA ASP A 185 -15.70 3.49 7.81
C ASP A 185 -16.99 4.07 8.42
N GLY A 186 -18.11 4.03 7.71
CA GLY A 186 -19.38 4.62 8.14
C GLY A 186 -19.31 6.15 8.20
N LEU A 187 -18.48 6.81 7.39
CA LEU A 187 -18.44 8.27 7.33
C LEU A 187 -19.65 8.83 6.59
N ILE A 188 -20.13 8.14 5.54
CA ILE A 188 -21.36 8.48 4.82
C ILE A 188 -22.61 7.98 5.55
N VAL A 189 -22.63 6.71 5.96
CA VAL A 189 -23.81 6.04 6.56
C VAL A 189 -23.62 5.73 8.05
N PRO A 190 -24.68 5.76 8.89
CA PRO A 190 -24.58 5.57 10.35
C PRO A 190 -24.42 4.10 10.80
N CYS A 191 -23.59 3.34 10.09
CA CYS A 191 -23.20 1.97 10.42
C CYS A 191 -21.91 1.60 9.67
N TRP A 192 -21.16 0.62 10.16
CA TRP A 192 -20.07 0.03 9.35
C TRP A 192 -20.66 -0.86 8.28
N THR A 193 -20.16 -0.73 7.06
CA THR A 193 -20.62 -1.55 5.94
C THR A 193 -19.63 -2.66 5.62
N LYS A 194 -20.12 -3.69 4.94
CA LYS A 194 -19.30 -4.56 4.10
C LYS A 194 -19.71 -4.26 2.66
N LEU A 195 -18.79 -3.86 1.82
CA LEU A 195 -19.06 -3.73 0.39
C LEU A 195 -18.90 -5.11 -0.27
N GLU A 196 -19.87 -5.49 -1.08
CA GLU A 196 -19.87 -6.72 -1.88
C GLU A 196 -20.13 -6.32 -3.33
N ASP A 197 -19.21 -6.64 -4.25
CA ASP A 197 -19.38 -6.25 -5.65
C ASP A 197 -20.46 -7.08 -6.38
N VAL A 198 -21.15 -6.44 -7.33
CA VAL A 198 -22.22 -7.03 -8.15
C VAL A 198 -21.69 -7.74 -9.40
N HIS A 199 -20.52 -7.36 -9.93
CA HIS A 199 -19.99 -7.79 -11.24
C HIS A 199 -18.55 -8.33 -11.19
N ARG A 200 -18.24 -9.20 -10.21
CA ARG A 200 -16.95 -9.93 -10.11
C ARG A 200 -15.67 -9.08 -10.03
N SER A 201 -15.77 -7.75 -9.88
CA SER A 201 -14.61 -6.87 -9.75
C SER A 201 -14.31 -6.59 -8.27
N SER A 202 -13.32 -5.74 -8.02
CA SER A 202 -13.07 -5.26 -6.66
C SER A 202 -14.26 -4.43 -6.16
N PRO A 203 -14.74 -4.62 -4.92
CA PRO A 203 -15.63 -3.65 -4.31
C PRO A 203 -15.00 -2.26 -4.34
N LEU A 204 -15.81 -1.19 -4.35
CA LEU A 204 -15.34 0.21 -4.49
C LEU A 204 -14.13 0.58 -3.60
N SER A 205 -13.93 -0.07 -2.46
CA SER A 205 -12.77 0.10 -1.56
C SER A 205 -11.43 -0.52 -2.02
N ASP A 206 -11.34 -1.11 -3.22
CA ASP A 206 -10.31 -2.08 -3.64
C ASP A 206 -10.19 -3.28 -2.67
N GLY A 207 -11.32 -3.75 -2.14
CA GLY A 207 -11.38 -4.96 -1.30
C GLY A 207 -10.75 -4.83 0.10
N TYR A 208 -10.53 -3.62 0.61
CA TYR A 208 -9.63 -3.36 1.74
C TYR A 208 -10.19 -3.65 3.16
N SER A 209 -10.77 -4.85 3.46
CA SER A 209 -11.43 -5.06 4.77
C SER A 209 -11.31 -6.41 5.55
N ASP A 210 -10.10 -6.82 5.97
CA ASP A 210 -9.91 -7.62 7.23
C ASP A 210 -9.22 -6.83 8.37
N ARG A 211 -9.23 -5.49 8.32
CA ARG A 211 -8.69 -4.65 9.43
C ARG A 211 -9.55 -4.64 10.71
N ARG A 212 -10.79 -5.14 10.68
CA ARG A 212 -11.76 -5.07 11.80
C ARG A 212 -12.58 -6.36 11.91
N ARG A 213 -12.19 -7.24 12.84
CA ARG A 213 -12.88 -8.49 13.18
C ARG A 213 -13.93 -8.27 14.28
N GLY A 214 -14.89 -9.18 14.38
CA GLY A 214 -15.75 -9.33 15.56
C GLY A 214 -16.89 -8.32 15.73
N LYS A 215 -17.40 -7.70 14.65
CA LYS A 215 -18.58 -6.81 14.73
C LYS A 215 -19.55 -7.03 13.57
N THR A 216 -20.83 -6.83 13.83
CA THR A 216 -21.88 -6.82 12.81
C THR A 216 -21.69 -5.64 11.86
N ARG A 217 -21.60 -5.91 10.56
CA ARG A 217 -21.58 -4.91 9.48
C ARG A 217 -22.85 -5.08 8.64
N LYS A 218 -23.37 -4.00 8.06
CA LYS A 218 -24.44 -4.10 7.05
C LYS A 218 -23.82 -4.34 5.67
N THR A 219 -24.22 -5.39 4.97
CA THR A 219 -23.84 -5.54 3.56
C THR A 219 -24.49 -4.43 2.73
N ILE A 220 -23.71 -3.82 1.84
CA ILE A 220 -24.17 -2.99 0.73
C ILE A 220 -23.58 -3.61 -0.53
N LYS A 221 -24.41 -3.87 -1.54
CA LYS A 221 -23.95 -4.34 -2.84
C LYS A 221 -23.47 -3.14 -3.66
N THR A 222 -22.32 -3.22 -4.32
CA THR A 222 -21.71 -2.09 -5.02
C THR A 222 -21.44 -2.39 -6.49
N LEU A 223 -21.29 -1.34 -7.29
CA LEU A 223 -20.82 -1.41 -8.67
C LEU A 223 -20.03 -0.14 -9.00
N ALA A 224 -18.90 -0.29 -9.67
CA ALA A 224 -18.05 0.80 -10.16
C ALA A 224 -18.49 1.25 -11.56
N GLY A 225 -18.63 2.55 -11.80
CA GLY A 225 -18.92 3.12 -13.12
C GLY A 225 -17.82 2.78 -14.12
N THR A 226 -16.55 2.75 -13.68
CA THR A 226 -15.42 2.32 -14.52
C THR A 226 -15.50 0.87 -15.01
N ASP A 227 -16.28 0.01 -14.33
CA ASP A 227 -16.44 -1.39 -14.72
C ASP A 227 -17.68 -1.64 -15.59
N VAL A 228 -18.63 -0.69 -15.66
CA VAL A 228 -19.85 -0.85 -16.45
C VAL A 228 -19.58 -0.95 -17.96
N PRO A 229 -18.73 -0.10 -18.59
CA PRO A 229 -18.35 -0.26 -20.00
C PRO A 229 -17.53 -1.53 -20.27
N ARG A 230 -16.78 -2.02 -19.26
CA ARG A 230 -15.96 -3.23 -19.35
C ARG A 230 -16.78 -4.52 -19.18
N ALA A 231 -17.99 -4.41 -18.65
CA ALA A 231 -18.88 -5.53 -18.41
C ALA A 231 -19.63 -5.94 -19.68
N VAL A 232 -19.69 -7.25 -19.96
CA VAL A 232 -20.58 -7.77 -21.00
C VAL A 232 -22.03 -7.51 -20.58
N GLU A 233 -22.76 -6.67 -21.33
CA GLU A 233 -24.13 -6.23 -21.05
C GLU A 233 -25.07 -7.36 -20.56
N ARG A 234 -25.09 -8.50 -21.27
CA ARG A 234 -25.94 -9.66 -20.92
C ARG A 234 -25.56 -10.34 -19.60
N SER A 235 -24.32 -10.16 -19.14
CA SER A 235 -23.86 -10.64 -17.84
C SER A 235 -24.24 -9.65 -16.75
N LEU A 236 -23.91 -8.36 -16.92
CA LEU A 236 -24.24 -7.31 -15.95
C LEU A 236 -25.75 -7.19 -15.73
N SER A 237 -26.55 -7.23 -16.80
CA SER A 237 -28.01 -7.24 -16.74
C SER A 237 -28.54 -8.42 -15.90
N ARG A 238 -27.97 -9.63 -16.06
CA ARG A 238 -28.37 -10.79 -15.25
C ARG A 238 -28.03 -10.60 -13.77
N PHE A 239 -26.79 -10.20 -13.45
CA PHE A 239 -26.39 -10.00 -12.05
C PHE A 239 -27.20 -8.89 -11.37
N LEU A 240 -27.52 -7.79 -12.07
CA LEU A 240 -28.41 -6.75 -11.56
C LEU A 240 -29.83 -7.29 -11.32
N VAL A 241 -30.39 -8.09 -12.24
CA VAL A 241 -31.70 -8.73 -12.06
C VAL A 241 -31.70 -9.66 -10.83
N ASP A 242 -30.71 -10.55 -10.71
CA ASP A 242 -30.61 -11.47 -9.57
C ASP A 242 -30.52 -10.70 -8.24
N VAL A 243 -29.69 -9.67 -8.18
CA VAL A 243 -29.49 -8.81 -7.00
C VAL A 243 -30.76 -8.02 -6.62
N LEU A 244 -31.45 -7.43 -7.60
CA LEU A 244 -32.65 -6.62 -7.37
C LEU A 244 -33.90 -7.48 -7.06
N LEU A 245 -33.91 -8.74 -7.49
CA LEU A 245 -34.94 -9.73 -7.10
C LEU A 245 -34.71 -10.27 -5.68
N GLU A 246 -33.46 -10.53 -5.28
CA GLU A 246 -33.13 -10.92 -3.89
C GLU A 246 -33.56 -9.87 -2.85
N ARG A 247 -33.40 -8.57 -3.17
CA ARG A 247 -33.54 -7.43 -2.24
C ARG A 247 -32.76 -7.57 -0.93
N SER A 248 -31.73 -8.41 -0.91
CA SER A 248 -30.99 -8.83 0.29
C SER A 248 -30.11 -7.72 0.90
N ALA A 249 -29.72 -6.74 0.09
CA ALA A 249 -28.97 -5.54 0.47
C ALA A 249 -29.33 -4.38 -0.48
N PRO A 250 -29.19 -3.11 -0.07
CA PRO A 250 -29.25 -1.98 -1.01
C PRO A 250 -28.08 -2.05 -2.00
N VAL A 251 -28.30 -1.50 -3.19
CA VAL A 251 -27.30 -1.42 -4.27
C VAL A 251 -26.83 0.02 -4.42
N ILE A 252 -25.52 0.25 -4.51
CA ILE A 252 -24.95 1.56 -4.81
C ILE A 252 -23.99 1.46 -5.99
N LEU A 253 -24.33 2.13 -7.09
CA LEU A 253 -23.41 2.39 -8.19
C LEU A 253 -22.79 3.78 -7.99
N ALA A 254 -21.47 3.85 -7.87
CA ALA A 254 -20.73 5.11 -7.90
C ALA A 254 -20.02 5.22 -9.26
N ASP A 255 -20.18 6.34 -9.95
CA ASP A 255 -19.67 6.59 -11.29
C ASP A 255 -18.81 7.85 -11.31
N GLU A 256 -17.50 7.68 -11.51
CA GLU A 256 -16.54 8.77 -11.73
C GLU A 256 -16.24 9.05 -13.22
N THR A 257 -16.86 8.29 -14.12
CA THR A 257 -16.63 8.42 -15.56
C THR A 257 -17.36 9.63 -16.15
N LYS A 258 -16.93 10.04 -17.36
CA LYS A 258 -17.70 10.93 -18.23
C LYS A 258 -18.48 10.15 -19.31
N THR A 259 -18.40 8.81 -19.31
CA THR A 259 -19.04 7.96 -20.31
C THR A 259 -20.51 7.75 -20.01
N ALA A 260 -21.34 7.70 -21.05
CA ALA A 260 -22.77 7.43 -20.88
C ALA A 260 -22.99 5.96 -20.46
N LEU A 261 -23.47 5.74 -19.23
CA LEU A 261 -23.87 4.42 -18.76
C LEU A 261 -24.97 3.83 -19.67
N PRO A 262 -24.97 2.50 -19.91
CA PRO A 262 -26.02 1.84 -20.70
C PRO A 262 -27.44 2.12 -20.17
N PRO A 263 -28.47 2.20 -21.03
CA PRO A 263 -29.82 2.57 -20.61
C PRO A 263 -30.42 1.70 -19.50
N PHE A 264 -30.11 0.39 -19.47
CA PHE A 264 -30.57 -0.52 -18.41
C PHE A 264 -29.86 -0.32 -17.06
N VAL A 265 -28.76 0.44 -17.03
CA VAL A 265 -28.03 0.82 -15.81
C VAL A 265 -28.46 2.22 -15.37
N SER A 266 -28.72 3.15 -16.31
CA SER A 266 -29.11 4.52 -15.99
C SER A 266 -30.59 4.69 -15.61
N MET A 267 -31.49 3.81 -16.08
CA MET A 267 -32.95 3.95 -15.92
C MET A 267 -33.56 3.04 -14.84
N THR A 268 -32.77 2.17 -14.20
CA THR A 268 -33.21 1.23 -13.16
C THR A 268 -33.00 1.68 -11.69
N PRO A 269 -32.13 2.66 -11.34
CA PRO A 269 -32.03 3.16 -9.96
C PRO A 269 -33.33 3.78 -9.44
N ASP A 270 -33.68 3.48 -8.17
CA ASP A 270 -34.74 4.17 -7.43
C ASP A 270 -34.39 5.65 -7.15
N LEU A 271 -33.09 5.98 -7.20
CA LEU A 271 -32.56 7.32 -6.97
C LEU A 271 -31.27 7.54 -7.78
N VAL A 272 -31.23 8.64 -8.54
CA VAL A 272 -30.03 9.12 -9.23
C VAL A 272 -29.58 10.43 -8.58
N LEU A 273 -28.32 10.49 -8.17
CA LEU A 273 -27.68 11.64 -7.54
C LEU A 273 -26.56 12.16 -8.46
N GLU A 274 -26.64 13.41 -8.90
CA GLU A 274 -25.73 13.96 -9.91
C GLU A 274 -24.98 15.20 -9.42
N CYS A 275 -23.65 15.16 -9.48
CA CYS A 275 -22.76 16.27 -9.21
C CYS A 275 -22.06 16.73 -10.49
N GLY A 276 -21.89 18.04 -10.68
CA GLY A 276 -21.13 18.63 -11.79
C GLY A 276 -19.60 18.46 -11.71
N GLY A 277 -19.08 17.75 -10.69
CA GLY A 277 -17.66 17.54 -10.48
C GLY A 277 -17.00 18.62 -9.61
N LEU A 278 -15.75 18.98 -9.94
CA LEU A 278 -14.99 20.02 -9.23
C LEU A 278 -15.22 21.39 -9.86
N ASP A 279 -15.80 22.32 -9.09
CA ASP A 279 -15.87 23.74 -9.45
C ASP A 279 -15.10 24.63 -8.45
N HIS A 280 -14.83 25.88 -8.84
CA HIS A 280 -14.07 26.81 -8.02
C HIS A 280 -14.76 27.14 -6.69
N ALA A 281 -16.08 26.99 -6.58
CA ALA A 281 -16.79 27.17 -5.31
C ALA A 281 -16.56 25.98 -4.36
N LEU A 282 -16.54 24.73 -4.88
CA LEU A 282 -16.20 23.52 -4.13
C LEU A 282 -14.75 23.58 -3.66
N MET A 283 -13.84 23.98 -4.54
CA MET A 283 -12.43 24.18 -4.19
C MET A 283 -12.25 25.26 -3.13
N ALA A 284 -12.97 26.38 -3.21
CA ALA A 284 -12.94 27.43 -2.20
C ALA A 284 -13.51 26.98 -0.84
N GLU A 285 -14.57 26.18 -0.84
CA GLU A 285 -15.17 25.57 0.35
C GLU A 285 -14.22 24.52 0.99
N LEU A 286 -13.61 23.66 0.17
CA LEU A 286 -12.61 22.68 0.58
C LEU A 286 -11.37 23.35 1.19
N LEU A 287 -10.87 24.43 0.60
CA LEU A 287 -9.73 25.20 1.12
C LEU A 287 -10.08 25.94 2.43
N GLN A 288 -11.32 26.42 2.58
CA GLN A 288 -11.82 26.98 3.83
C GLN A 288 -11.89 25.92 4.94
N ILE A 289 -12.30 24.69 4.64
CA ILE A 289 -12.42 23.60 5.62
C ILE A 289 -11.05 22.99 5.97
N CYS A 290 -10.18 22.75 4.99
CA CYS A 290 -8.92 22.02 5.18
C CYS A 290 -7.74 22.91 5.57
N CYS A 291 -7.77 24.19 5.21
CA CYS A 291 -6.63 25.11 5.38
C CYS A 291 -7.02 26.48 5.99
N GLY A 292 -8.30 26.73 6.28
CA GLY A 292 -8.77 28.01 6.86
C GLY A 292 -8.75 29.20 5.88
N ILE A 293 -8.47 28.96 4.60
CA ILE A 293 -8.35 30.00 3.56
C ILE A 293 -9.73 30.51 3.20
N THR A 294 -9.98 31.82 3.26
CA THR A 294 -11.34 32.34 3.00
C THR A 294 -11.76 32.12 1.55
N PRO A 295 -13.04 31.86 1.24
CA PRO A 295 -13.47 31.58 -0.14
C PRO A 295 -13.18 32.75 -1.09
N LYS A 296 -13.27 33.99 -0.58
CA LYS A 296 -12.94 35.21 -1.34
C LYS A 296 -11.45 35.31 -1.72
N GLN A 297 -10.54 34.74 -0.91
CA GLN A 297 -9.12 34.66 -1.25
C GLN A 297 -8.87 33.50 -2.23
N ALA A 298 -9.45 32.33 -1.96
CA ALA A 298 -9.34 31.15 -2.82
C ALA A 298 -9.79 31.43 -4.25
N LEU A 299 -11.02 31.95 -4.42
CA LEU A 299 -11.58 32.31 -5.73
C LEU A 299 -10.70 33.32 -6.47
N ARG A 300 -10.29 34.41 -5.81
CA ARG A 300 -9.42 35.43 -6.43
C ARG A 300 -8.06 34.90 -6.89
N GLN A 301 -7.45 33.96 -6.17
CA GLN A 301 -6.19 33.38 -6.61
C GLN A 301 -6.39 32.39 -7.77
N MET A 302 -7.43 31.56 -7.73
CA MET A 302 -7.75 30.64 -8.82
C MET A 302 -8.13 31.40 -10.11
N GLU A 303 -8.84 32.53 -9.97
CA GLU A 303 -9.14 33.47 -11.06
C GLU A 303 -7.87 34.15 -11.60
N LYS A 304 -7.03 34.71 -10.73
CA LYS A 304 -5.72 35.33 -11.08
C LYS A 304 -4.79 34.38 -11.84
N MET A 305 -4.84 33.09 -11.53
CA MET A 305 -4.00 32.05 -12.14
C MET A 305 -4.75 31.20 -13.18
N ALA A 306 -5.97 31.59 -13.57
CA ALA A 306 -6.81 30.88 -14.54
C ALA A 306 -6.90 29.35 -14.32
N LEU A 307 -6.95 28.90 -13.06
CA LEU A 307 -6.83 27.49 -12.70
C LEU A 307 -7.96 26.65 -13.31
N ASP A 308 -7.63 25.85 -14.33
CA ASP A 308 -8.51 24.84 -14.88
C ASP A 308 -8.52 23.57 -14.00
N LEU A 309 -9.73 23.23 -13.52
CA LEU A 309 -9.99 22.08 -12.66
C LEU A 309 -10.31 20.79 -13.43
N GLU A 310 -10.47 20.85 -14.76
CA GLU A 310 -10.79 19.67 -15.56
C GLU A 310 -9.66 18.63 -15.52
N GLY A 311 -10.02 17.37 -15.29
CA GLY A 311 -9.06 16.26 -15.16
C GLY A 311 -8.47 16.06 -13.76
N LEU A 312 -8.71 16.96 -12.80
CA LEU A 312 -8.23 16.78 -11.43
C LEU A 312 -8.93 15.63 -10.71
N SER A 313 -8.12 14.77 -10.07
CA SER A 313 -8.58 13.68 -9.20
C SER A 313 -8.58 14.09 -7.73
N ILE A 314 -9.38 13.41 -6.90
CA ILE A 314 -9.39 13.61 -5.44
C ILE A 314 -8.00 13.35 -4.82
N ASP A 315 -7.23 12.45 -5.42
CA ASP A 315 -5.86 12.17 -5.00
C ASP A 315 -4.88 13.30 -5.37
N ALA A 316 -5.06 13.97 -6.52
CA ALA A 316 -4.33 15.20 -6.84
C ALA A 316 -4.64 16.33 -5.84
N LEU A 317 -5.92 16.49 -5.43
CA LEU A 317 -6.29 17.43 -4.38
C LEU A 317 -5.58 17.12 -3.05
N ALA A 318 -5.52 15.84 -2.66
CA ALA A 318 -4.84 15.41 -1.43
C ALA A 318 -3.31 15.52 -1.48
N LEU A 319 -2.71 15.51 -2.69
CA LEU A 319 -1.27 15.79 -2.87
C LEU A 319 -0.96 17.28 -2.77
N ALA A 320 -1.80 18.15 -3.36
CA ALA A 320 -1.60 19.59 -3.45
C ALA A 320 -2.03 20.35 -2.18
N VAL A 321 -3.26 20.13 -1.71
CA VAL A 321 -3.83 20.82 -0.55
C VAL A 321 -3.25 20.21 0.72
N ARG A 322 -2.45 20.98 1.46
CA ARG A 322 -1.93 20.60 2.78
C ARG A 322 -1.96 21.78 3.75
N PRO A 323 -2.35 21.57 5.02
CA PRO A 323 -2.25 22.59 6.06
C PRO A 323 -0.85 23.21 6.11
N GLY A 324 -0.76 24.53 6.24
CA GLY A 324 0.50 25.27 6.31
C GLY A 324 1.16 25.58 4.96
N ARG A 325 0.66 25.07 3.81
CA ARG A 325 1.08 25.59 2.49
C ARG A 325 0.39 26.93 2.21
N CYS A 326 1.08 27.84 1.53
CA CYS A 326 0.48 29.08 1.03
C CYS A 326 -0.44 28.80 -0.16
N LEU A 327 -1.49 29.62 -0.32
CA LEU A 327 -2.51 29.45 -1.36
C LEU A 327 -1.93 29.42 -2.78
N GLU A 328 -0.96 30.28 -3.09
CA GLU A 328 -0.36 30.36 -4.43
C GLU A 328 0.33 29.03 -4.81
N HIS A 329 1.12 28.46 -3.91
CA HIS A 329 1.80 27.17 -4.12
C HIS A 329 0.80 25.99 -4.19
N ILE A 330 -0.32 26.05 -3.45
CA ILE A 330 -1.40 25.05 -3.62
C ILE A 330 -1.97 25.12 -5.05
N VAL A 331 -2.26 26.32 -5.55
CA VAL A 331 -2.79 26.53 -6.91
C VAL A 331 -1.79 26.06 -7.97
N SER A 332 -0.51 26.42 -7.87
CA SER A 332 0.52 25.96 -8.82
C SER A 332 0.69 24.43 -8.86
N ILE A 333 0.55 23.72 -7.73
CA ILE A 333 0.59 22.25 -7.74
C ILE A 333 -0.66 21.67 -8.41
N LEU A 334 -1.84 22.26 -8.19
CA LEU A 334 -3.07 21.83 -8.85
C LEU A 334 -3.01 22.06 -10.36
N GLU A 335 -2.47 23.19 -10.79
CA GLU A 335 -2.24 23.55 -12.19
C GLU A 335 -1.40 22.49 -12.92
N VAL A 336 -0.19 22.22 -12.42
CA VAL A 336 0.75 21.21 -12.99
C VAL A 336 0.18 19.78 -12.94
N LEU A 337 -0.57 19.41 -11.90
CA LEU A 337 -1.22 18.10 -11.82
C LEU A 337 -2.42 17.99 -12.78
N GLY A 338 -3.16 19.08 -12.99
CA GLY A 338 -4.25 19.17 -13.96
C GLY A 338 -3.76 19.06 -15.39
N GLU A 339 -2.73 19.84 -15.76
CA GLU A 339 -2.07 19.73 -17.07
C GLU A 339 -1.61 18.30 -17.35
N ARG A 340 -0.87 17.69 -16.42
CA ARG A 340 -0.40 16.30 -16.59
C ARG A 340 -1.55 15.30 -16.74
N ALA A 341 -2.66 15.49 -16.04
CA ALA A 341 -3.84 14.63 -16.18
C ALA A 341 -4.52 14.82 -17.54
N ARG A 342 -4.64 16.06 -18.03
CA ARG A 342 -5.22 16.38 -19.34
C ARG A 342 -4.35 15.84 -20.49
N SER A 343 -3.02 16.02 -20.42
CA SER A 343 -2.08 15.48 -21.44
C SER A 343 -1.99 13.96 -21.46
N ALA A 344 -2.17 13.29 -20.32
CA ALA A 344 -2.24 11.82 -20.29
C ALA A 344 -3.49 11.28 -21.00
N GLY A 345 -4.60 12.03 -21.00
CA GLY A 345 -5.83 11.67 -21.71
C GLY A 345 -5.80 11.92 -23.22
N THR A 346 -4.63 12.09 -23.84
CA THR A 346 -4.50 12.37 -25.30
C THR A 346 -3.62 11.36 -26.05
N SER A 347 -3.23 10.24 -25.44
CA SER A 347 -2.28 9.28 -26.04
C SER A 347 -2.49 7.80 -25.69
N ASP A 348 -3.70 7.39 -25.33
CA ASP A 348 -4.06 5.99 -25.04
C ASP A 348 -5.43 5.64 -25.68
N ASP A 349 -5.51 5.75 -27.01
CA ASP A 349 -6.64 5.35 -27.87
C ASP A 349 -6.10 4.53 -29.07
N ASP A 350 -5.40 3.41 -28.78
CA ASP A 350 -5.11 2.27 -29.70
C ASP A 350 -4.15 1.26 -29.00
N ASP A 351 -4.68 0.35 -28.15
CA ASP A 351 -4.16 -1.03 -27.90
C ASP A 351 -4.85 -1.73 -26.69
N ASP A 352 -5.99 -2.41 -26.93
CA ASP A 352 -6.26 -3.83 -26.53
C ASP A 352 -7.72 -4.20 -26.87
N ASP A 353 -7.92 -4.82 -28.04
CA ASP A 353 -9.18 -5.52 -28.36
C ASP A 353 -8.87 -6.97 -28.81
N GLY A 354 -8.11 -7.68 -27.96
CA GLY A 354 -7.46 -8.95 -28.30
C GLY A 354 -8.33 -10.22 -28.34
N ARG A 355 -9.68 -10.15 -28.32
CA ARG A 355 -10.55 -11.36 -28.21
C ARG A 355 -11.77 -11.44 -29.14
N GLY A 356 -11.58 -11.13 -30.42
CA GLY A 356 -12.48 -11.57 -31.49
C GLY A 356 -12.48 -13.11 -31.67
N SER A 357 -13.66 -13.73 -31.74
CA SER A 357 -13.79 -15.18 -31.97
C SER A 357 -14.05 -15.52 -33.44
N GLY A 358 -13.18 -16.31 -34.09
CA GLY A 358 -13.40 -16.68 -35.50
C GLY A 358 -12.37 -17.62 -36.12
N ARG A 359 -12.86 -18.61 -36.88
CA ARG A 359 -12.08 -19.46 -37.78
C ARG A 359 -11.63 -18.70 -39.03
N GLY A 360 -10.46 -19.04 -39.57
CA GLY A 360 -10.37 -19.40 -41.00
C GLY A 360 -9.48 -18.56 -41.93
N SER A 361 -8.59 -19.29 -42.63
CA SER A 361 -8.08 -19.04 -43.99
C SER A 361 -7.55 -17.66 -44.40
N ASP A 362 -6.21 -17.57 -44.41
CA ASP A 362 -5.36 -17.58 -45.63
C ASP A 362 -5.50 -16.44 -46.69
N ARG A 363 -4.31 -16.00 -47.18
CA ARG A 363 -3.97 -15.26 -48.44
C ARG A 363 -3.97 -13.72 -48.51
N SER A 364 -2.74 -13.23 -48.75
CA SER A 364 -2.34 -12.14 -49.69
C SER A 364 -2.92 -10.71 -49.55
N GLY A 365 -2.13 -9.62 -49.67
CA GLY A 365 -0.67 -9.47 -49.78
C GLY A 365 -0.20 -8.36 -50.74
N ARG A 366 1.13 -8.14 -50.79
CA ARG A 366 1.89 -7.30 -51.75
C ARG A 366 1.84 -5.74 -51.53
N PRO A 367 2.85 -4.97 -52.02
CA PRO A 367 3.67 -4.22 -51.04
C PRO A 367 4.33 -2.86 -51.47
N LYS A 368 5.06 -2.26 -50.49
CA LYS A 368 6.40 -1.61 -50.63
C LYS A 368 6.57 -0.20 -51.26
N VAL A 369 7.57 0.51 -50.68
CA VAL A 369 8.59 1.41 -51.33
C VAL A 369 8.18 2.87 -51.64
N LYS A 370 8.97 3.94 -51.35
CA LYS A 370 10.20 4.18 -50.55
C LYS A 370 10.43 5.70 -50.36
N SER A 371 10.81 6.15 -49.16
CA SER A 371 11.88 7.15 -48.92
C SER A 371 12.13 7.36 -47.42
N ARG A 372 13.33 7.40 -46.79
CA ARG A 372 14.68 6.79 -46.98
C ARG A 372 15.76 7.74 -46.41
N PHE A 373 15.88 7.82 -45.08
CA PHE A 373 17.04 8.21 -44.28
C PHE A 373 16.69 7.72 -42.84
N LEU A 374 17.25 6.67 -42.21
CA LEU A 374 18.63 6.14 -42.06
C LEU A 374 19.54 7.03 -41.21
N ILE A 375 20.31 6.57 -40.21
CA ILE A 375 20.34 5.34 -39.35
C ILE A 375 21.41 5.63 -38.24
N LYS A 376 21.58 5.05 -37.04
CA LYS A 376 21.05 3.96 -36.15
C LYS A 376 21.07 4.57 -34.70
N ASP A 377 20.76 3.97 -33.54
CA ASP A 377 20.32 2.67 -32.99
C ASP A 377 19.70 2.93 -31.58
N GLY A 378 19.08 2.01 -30.84
CA GLY A 378 18.66 0.63 -31.13
C GLY A 378 17.90 -0.01 -29.93
N ASP A 379 16.74 -0.60 -30.22
CA ASP A 379 15.90 -1.55 -29.45
C ASP A 379 15.73 -1.38 -27.91
N ASP A 380 14.62 -0.74 -27.50
CA ASP A 380 13.96 -1.00 -26.19
C ASP A 380 13.16 -2.33 -26.23
N PRO A 381 13.19 -3.16 -25.18
CA PRO A 381 12.41 -4.40 -25.11
C PRO A 381 10.91 -4.15 -24.79
N PRO A 382 9.99 -5.03 -25.21
CA PRO A 382 8.56 -4.88 -24.97
C PRO A 382 8.17 -5.05 -23.50
N LYS A 383 7.12 -4.34 -23.06
CA LYS A 383 6.59 -4.41 -21.69
C LYS A 383 5.93 -5.78 -21.41
N SER A 384 6.07 -6.26 -20.17
CA SER A 384 5.59 -7.55 -19.66
C SER A 384 4.07 -7.56 -19.42
N ALA A 385 3.34 -8.48 -20.06
CA ALA A 385 1.88 -8.57 -19.97
C ALA A 385 1.34 -9.54 -18.88
N ASP A 386 2.20 -10.38 -18.29
CA ASP A 386 1.81 -11.50 -17.40
C ASP A 386 2.20 -11.29 -15.91
N GLY A 387 2.65 -10.09 -15.52
CA GLY A 387 3.14 -9.84 -14.14
C GLY A 387 4.45 -10.57 -13.79
N ILE A 388 5.27 -10.85 -14.81
CA ILE A 388 6.60 -11.45 -14.73
C ILE A 388 7.59 -10.54 -15.46
N ASP A 389 8.59 -10.02 -14.76
CA ASP A 389 9.59 -9.12 -15.34
C ASP A 389 10.88 -9.87 -15.68
N VAL A 390 11.37 -9.69 -16.92
CA VAL A 390 12.61 -10.31 -17.42
C VAL A 390 13.76 -9.31 -17.32
N VAL A 391 14.64 -9.49 -16.34
CA VAL A 391 15.84 -8.65 -16.14
C VAL A 391 17.06 -9.35 -16.73
N GLN A 392 17.68 -8.73 -17.73
CA GLN A 392 18.92 -9.21 -18.35
C GLN A 392 20.15 -8.81 -17.51
N PRO A 393 21.23 -9.62 -17.49
CA PRO A 393 22.42 -9.32 -16.70
C PRO A 393 23.27 -8.21 -17.33
N GLU A 394 23.80 -7.32 -16.49
CA GLU A 394 24.73 -6.27 -16.89
C GLU A 394 26.09 -6.88 -17.27
N LYS A 395 26.50 -6.69 -18.54
CA LYS A 395 27.75 -7.22 -19.07
C LYS A 395 28.97 -6.66 -18.32
N PRO A 396 30.05 -7.44 -18.09
CA PRO A 396 31.29 -6.93 -17.53
C PRO A 396 31.92 -5.90 -18.47
N VAL A 397 32.51 -4.83 -17.90
CA VAL A 397 33.32 -3.88 -18.68
C VAL A 397 34.70 -4.50 -18.89
N GLU A 398 34.96 -5.01 -20.09
CA GLU A 398 36.25 -5.56 -20.46
C GLU A 398 37.34 -4.48 -20.46
N THR A 399 38.18 -4.48 -19.42
CA THR A 399 39.40 -3.66 -19.35
C THR A 399 40.47 -4.29 -20.25
N SER A 400 40.29 -4.15 -21.56
CA SER A 400 41.17 -4.73 -22.58
C SER A 400 42.54 -4.05 -22.59
N GLY A 401 43.48 -4.67 -21.88
CA GLY A 401 44.89 -4.27 -21.91
C GLY A 401 45.49 -4.46 -23.30
N LYS A 402 45.66 -3.36 -24.04
CA LYS A 402 46.50 -3.31 -25.25
C LYS A 402 47.60 -2.28 -25.09
N GLU A 403 48.82 -2.76 -24.98
CA GLU A 403 50.02 -1.96 -25.14
C GLU A 403 50.19 -1.60 -26.62
N SER A 404 49.92 -0.34 -26.98
CA SER A 404 50.36 0.25 -28.24
C SER A 404 50.54 1.75 -28.07
N GLY A 405 51.79 2.22 -28.10
CA GLY A 405 52.11 3.62 -27.83
C GLY A 405 51.65 4.58 -28.94
N GLY A 406 51.09 5.72 -28.52
CA GLY A 406 50.71 6.83 -29.39
C GLY A 406 50.17 7.99 -28.56
N SER A 407 50.64 9.22 -28.80
CA SER A 407 50.28 10.39 -27.99
C SER A 407 49.22 11.27 -28.66
N ALA A 408 48.10 11.53 -27.99
CA ALA A 408 47.32 12.78 -28.10
C ALA A 408 46.17 12.81 -27.06
N SER A 409 45.67 14.04 -26.80
CA SER A 409 44.34 14.35 -26.23
C SER A 409 43.79 13.47 -25.11
N VAL A 410 43.91 13.96 -23.86
CA VAL A 410 42.98 13.61 -22.79
C VAL A 410 41.68 14.37 -23.03
N ASP A 411 40.65 13.70 -23.53
CA ASP A 411 39.28 14.21 -23.46
C ASP A 411 38.79 14.17 -21.99
N PRO A 412 38.05 15.18 -21.51
CA PRO A 412 37.52 15.17 -20.15
C PRO A 412 36.45 14.07 -20.00
N PRO A 413 36.44 13.31 -18.89
CA PRO A 413 35.48 12.23 -18.71
C PRO A 413 34.05 12.77 -18.62
N ASN A 414 33.16 12.30 -19.50
CA ASN A 414 31.74 12.64 -19.48
C ASN A 414 31.10 12.20 -18.15
N PRO A 415 30.62 13.12 -17.29
CA PRO A 415 30.18 12.82 -15.92
C PRO A 415 28.84 12.05 -15.83
N GLU A 416 28.21 11.75 -16.96
CA GLU A 416 26.92 11.04 -17.01
C GLU A 416 27.09 9.52 -16.80
N HIS A 417 28.18 8.93 -17.30
CA HIS A 417 28.39 7.46 -17.33
C HIS A 417 29.02 6.86 -16.06
N SER A 418 29.44 7.68 -15.09
CA SER A 418 30.10 7.22 -13.86
C SER A 418 29.14 6.87 -12.71
N ARG A 419 27.82 6.89 -12.94
CA ARG A 419 26.83 7.03 -11.86
C ARG A 419 26.47 5.78 -11.05
N LEU A 420 26.62 4.56 -11.59
CA LEU A 420 26.42 3.32 -10.83
C LEU A 420 27.47 2.28 -11.20
N ARG A 421 28.03 1.59 -10.21
CA ARG A 421 28.76 0.32 -10.43
C ARG A 421 27.73 -0.81 -10.58
N PRO A 422 27.95 -1.80 -11.46
CA PRO A 422 27.04 -2.93 -11.63
C PRO A 422 26.87 -3.66 -10.30
N LEU A 423 25.62 -3.75 -9.82
CA LEU A 423 25.27 -4.35 -8.54
C LEU A 423 25.60 -5.85 -8.59
N ARG A 424 26.55 -6.31 -7.78
CA ARG A 424 27.07 -7.70 -7.79
C ARG A 424 27.26 -8.25 -6.38
N VAL A 425 27.12 -9.56 -6.18
CA VAL A 425 27.18 -10.19 -4.85
C VAL A 425 28.58 -10.11 -4.24
N GLU A 426 29.64 -10.07 -5.06
CA GLU A 426 31.00 -9.77 -4.59
C GLU A 426 31.09 -8.42 -3.87
N THR A 427 30.27 -7.45 -4.29
CA THR A 427 30.27 -6.04 -3.81
C THR A 427 29.26 -5.73 -2.72
N LEU A 428 28.40 -6.68 -2.33
CA LEU A 428 27.37 -6.49 -1.32
C LEU A 428 27.84 -6.91 0.08
N SER A 429 27.83 -5.97 1.01
CA SER A 429 28.10 -6.16 2.44
C SER A 429 26.85 -6.60 3.21
N GLY A 430 27.00 -7.41 4.26
CA GLY A 430 25.91 -7.78 5.19
C GLY A 430 25.03 -8.98 4.79
N TYR A 431 25.29 -9.63 3.65
CA TYR A 431 24.48 -10.77 3.17
C TYR A 431 24.93 -12.15 3.70
N GLY A 432 26.10 -12.23 4.36
CA GLY A 432 26.61 -13.43 5.04
C GLY A 432 26.55 -14.67 4.16
N GLU A 433 25.97 -15.75 4.69
CA GLU A 433 25.82 -17.06 4.05
C GLU A 433 25.15 -17.03 2.65
N ALA A 434 24.33 -16.02 2.34
CA ALA A 434 23.74 -15.86 1.00
C ALA A 434 24.79 -15.39 -0.03
N ARG A 435 25.82 -14.66 0.41
CA ARG A 435 26.97 -14.28 -0.42
C ARG A 435 27.79 -15.52 -0.78
N ASP A 436 28.05 -16.38 0.20
CA ASP A 436 28.89 -17.56 0.05
C ASP A 436 28.22 -18.56 -0.90
N TRP A 437 26.94 -18.90 -0.67
CA TRP A 437 26.13 -19.74 -1.57
C TRP A 437 26.10 -19.21 -3.02
N ALA A 438 26.09 -17.89 -3.22
CA ALA A 438 26.12 -17.31 -4.57
C ALA A 438 27.47 -17.45 -5.28
N LEU A 439 28.58 -17.53 -4.52
CA LEU A 439 29.93 -17.74 -5.04
C LEU A 439 30.21 -19.23 -5.30
N ASP A 440 29.69 -20.10 -4.44
CA ASP A 440 29.69 -21.55 -4.66
C ASP A 440 28.88 -21.88 -5.93
N LEU A 441 27.63 -21.42 -6.02
CA LEU A 441 26.77 -21.62 -7.21
C LEU A 441 27.37 -21.02 -8.49
N LYS A 442 28.14 -19.93 -8.40
CA LYS A 442 28.87 -19.35 -9.53
C LYS A 442 29.96 -20.29 -10.04
N THR A 443 30.63 -20.98 -9.14
CA THR A 443 31.69 -21.96 -9.43
C THR A 443 31.07 -23.25 -9.99
N ASP A 444 30.03 -23.77 -9.33
CA ASP A 444 29.27 -24.94 -9.78
C ASP A 444 28.67 -24.73 -11.18
N LEU A 445 28.12 -23.55 -11.47
CA LEU A 445 27.58 -23.21 -12.79
C LEU A 445 28.65 -23.15 -13.88
N GLN A 446 29.91 -22.85 -13.53
CA GLN A 446 31.04 -22.98 -14.46
C GLN A 446 31.39 -24.45 -14.67
N LEU A 447 31.52 -25.23 -13.59
CA LEU A 447 31.80 -26.68 -13.68
C LEU A 447 30.72 -27.44 -14.47
N TRP A 448 29.45 -27.08 -14.34
CA TRP A 448 28.35 -27.63 -15.15
C TRP A 448 28.43 -27.23 -16.63
N ARG A 449 28.76 -25.95 -16.92
CA ARG A 449 29.00 -25.48 -18.30
C ARG A 449 30.18 -26.20 -18.97
N ASP A 450 31.21 -26.54 -18.19
CA ASP A 450 32.39 -27.28 -18.63
C ASP A 450 32.19 -28.83 -18.60
N GLY A 451 31.02 -29.30 -18.17
CA GLY A 451 30.65 -30.73 -18.13
C GLY A 451 31.27 -31.54 -16.99
N GLY A 452 31.85 -30.89 -15.98
CA GLY A 452 32.51 -31.51 -14.83
C GLY A 452 31.61 -31.77 -13.60
N LEU A 453 30.36 -31.30 -13.61
CA LEU A 453 29.39 -31.44 -12.51
C LEU A 453 27.97 -31.63 -13.09
N ALA A 454 27.15 -32.51 -12.52
CA ALA A 454 25.77 -32.70 -12.97
C ALA A 454 24.81 -31.70 -12.31
N TRP A 455 23.75 -31.29 -13.02
CA TRP A 455 22.82 -30.25 -12.52
C TRP A 455 22.13 -30.65 -11.21
N ASN A 456 21.88 -31.95 -11.00
CA ASN A 456 21.28 -32.48 -9.79
C ASN A 456 22.24 -32.59 -8.59
N GLU A 457 23.52 -32.22 -8.76
CA GLU A 457 24.53 -32.16 -7.70
C GLU A 457 24.74 -30.71 -7.21
N MET A 458 24.21 -29.72 -7.93
CA MET A 458 24.30 -28.29 -7.62
C MET A 458 23.21 -27.82 -6.65
N SER A 459 23.54 -26.94 -5.70
CA SER A 459 22.52 -26.33 -4.83
C SER A 459 21.78 -25.19 -5.55
N THR A 460 20.79 -25.52 -6.36
CA THR A 460 20.10 -24.57 -7.26
C THR A 460 18.86 -23.90 -6.66
N LYS A 461 18.52 -24.17 -5.39
CA LYS A 461 17.23 -23.76 -4.78
C LYS A 461 17.39 -23.15 -3.38
N LEU A 462 17.09 -21.85 -3.27
CA LEU A 462 17.31 -21.02 -2.09
C LEU A 462 16.01 -20.41 -1.57
N MET A 463 15.84 -20.35 -0.25
CA MET A 463 14.87 -19.48 0.43
C MET A 463 15.58 -18.41 1.27
N LEU A 464 15.33 -17.16 0.94
CA LEU A 464 15.76 -15.97 1.67
C LEU A 464 14.68 -15.55 2.67
N SER A 465 15.07 -15.41 3.93
CA SER A 465 14.19 -14.95 5.02
C SER A 465 14.78 -13.72 5.70
N GLY A 466 13.93 -12.86 6.26
CA GLY A 466 14.37 -11.68 7.04
C GLY A 466 13.36 -10.53 6.98
N PRO A 467 13.51 -9.48 7.83
CA PRO A 467 12.59 -8.34 7.88
C PRO A 467 12.35 -7.65 6.51
N PRO A 468 11.21 -6.96 6.31
CA PRO A 468 11.02 -6.13 5.13
C PRO A 468 12.07 -5.02 5.06
N GLY A 469 12.55 -4.70 3.86
CA GLY A 469 13.61 -3.70 3.63
C GLY A 469 15.05 -4.22 3.69
N THR A 470 15.30 -5.49 4.08
CA THR A 470 16.64 -6.13 4.10
C THR A 470 17.25 -6.43 2.71
N GLY A 471 16.72 -5.85 1.63
CA GLY A 471 17.29 -5.98 0.30
C GLY A 471 17.23 -7.39 -0.33
N LYS A 472 16.26 -8.23 0.04
CA LYS A 472 16.06 -9.58 -0.56
C LYS A 472 15.92 -9.51 -2.10
N THR A 473 15.07 -8.61 -2.60
CA THR A 473 14.88 -8.35 -4.04
C THR A 473 16.13 -7.73 -4.69
N THR A 474 16.91 -6.94 -3.94
CA THR A 474 18.20 -6.37 -4.37
C THR A 474 19.25 -7.46 -4.56
N TYR A 475 19.33 -8.43 -3.65
CA TYR A 475 20.21 -9.60 -3.78
C TYR A 475 19.89 -10.42 -5.03
N ALA A 476 18.62 -10.61 -5.38
CA ALA A 476 18.25 -11.34 -6.60
C ALA A 476 18.78 -10.66 -7.88
N ARG A 477 18.73 -9.32 -7.95
CA ARG A 477 19.34 -8.53 -9.03
C ARG A 477 20.87 -8.62 -9.03
N ALA A 478 21.49 -8.63 -7.85
CA ALA A 478 22.92 -8.84 -7.73
C ALA A 478 23.35 -10.24 -8.19
N LEU A 479 22.57 -11.28 -7.89
CA LEU A 479 22.81 -12.67 -8.30
C LEU A 479 22.77 -12.82 -9.83
N CYS A 480 21.79 -12.21 -10.50
CA CYS A 480 21.70 -12.09 -11.97
C CYS A 480 23.01 -11.57 -12.58
N ASN A 481 23.48 -10.41 -12.11
CA ASN A 481 24.73 -9.78 -12.55
C ASN A 481 25.98 -10.60 -12.18
N THR A 482 25.93 -11.40 -11.12
CA THR A 482 27.06 -12.23 -10.63
C THR A 482 27.24 -13.51 -11.44
N LEU A 483 26.13 -14.22 -11.70
CA LEU A 483 26.11 -15.47 -12.47
C LEU A 483 26.15 -15.24 -14.00
N GLN A 484 25.82 -14.02 -14.45
CA GLN A 484 25.57 -13.67 -15.86
C GLN A 484 24.49 -14.59 -16.45
N VAL A 485 23.35 -14.60 -15.78
CA VAL A 485 22.17 -15.43 -16.06
C VAL A 485 20.93 -14.55 -15.91
N PRO A 486 19.97 -14.54 -16.86
CA PRO A 486 18.77 -13.70 -16.76
C PRO A 486 17.92 -14.02 -15.52
N LEU A 487 17.16 -13.03 -15.07
CA LEU A 487 16.34 -13.09 -13.87
C LEU A 487 14.87 -12.84 -14.23
N LEU A 488 14.03 -13.84 -13.95
CA LEU A 488 12.57 -13.72 -14.00
C LEU A 488 12.07 -13.37 -12.59
N VAL A 489 11.58 -12.14 -12.43
CA VAL A 489 10.98 -11.66 -11.19
C VAL A 489 9.47 -11.89 -11.25
N THR A 490 8.94 -12.56 -10.23
CA THR A 490 7.50 -12.72 -10.00
C THR A 490 7.21 -12.68 -8.50
N SER A 491 5.95 -12.50 -8.09
CA SER A 491 5.57 -12.57 -6.68
C SER A 491 4.32 -13.42 -6.49
N VAL A 492 4.13 -13.93 -5.27
CA VAL A 492 2.87 -14.59 -4.92
C VAL A 492 1.70 -13.60 -4.95
N ALA A 493 1.95 -12.32 -4.67
CA ALA A 493 0.95 -11.27 -4.79
C ALA A 493 0.44 -11.10 -6.23
N SER A 494 1.32 -11.09 -7.25
CA SER A 494 0.89 -10.99 -8.66
C SER A 494 0.18 -12.25 -9.15
N TRP A 495 0.52 -13.44 -8.62
CA TRP A 495 -0.26 -14.65 -8.88
C TRP A 495 -1.68 -14.57 -8.32
N LEU A 496 -1.82 -14.04 -7.10
CA LEU A 496 -3.08 -13.89 -6.35
C LEU A 496 -3.94 -12.68 -6.78
N GLU A 497 -3.54 -11.93 -7.81
CA GLU A 497 -4.38 -10.90 -8.44
C GLU A 497 -5.77 -11.44 -8.85
N PRO A 498 -6.82 -10.59 -8.90
CA PRO A 498 -8.20 -11.02 -9.12
C PRO A 498 -8.37 -12.07 -10.23
N GLY A 499 -8.95 -13.20 -9.87
CA GLY A 499 -9.08 -14.38 -10.73
C GLY A 499 -9.58 -15.61 -9.96
N TYR A 500 -9.97 -16.67 -10.66
CA TYR A 500 -10.34 -17.92 -10.01
C TYR A 500 -9.09 -18.72 -9.61
N LEU A 501 -9.24 -19.69 -8.69
CA LEU A 501 -8.16 -20.62 -8.32
C LEU A 501 -7.48 -21.23 -9.57
N GLY A 502 -8.26 -21.60 -10.58
CA GLY A 502 -7.75 -22.12 -11.84
C GLY A 502 -6.91 -21.13 -12.66
N ASP A 503 -7.05 -19.82 -12.45
CA ASP A 503 -6.26 -18.78 -13.13
C ASP A 503 -4.99 -18.44 -12.34
N VAL A 504 -5.05 -18.41 -11.01
CA VAL A 504 -3.86 -18.37 -10.14
C VAL A 504 -2.94 -19.56 -10.45
N LEU A 505 -3.50 -20.78 -10.52
CA LEU A 505 -2.77 -22.00 -10.87
C LEU A 505 -2.17 -21.94 -12.29
N LYS A 506 -2.80 -21.23 -13.24
CA LYS A 506 -2.22 -20.97 -14.58
C LYS A 506 -1.06 -19.99 -14.49
N ARG A 507 -1.20 -18.83 -13.82
CA ARG A 507 -0.11 -17.85 -13.65
C ARG A 507 1.13 -18.49 -13.02
N MET A 508 0.95 -19.26 -11.95
CA MET A 508 2.00 -20.08 -11.32
C MET A 508 2.67 -21.03 -12.32
N SER A 509 1.87 -21.75 -13.11
CA SER A 509 2.39 -22.70 -14.12
C SER A 509 3.16 -21.97 -15.21
N ARG A 510 2.63 -20.85 -15.72
CA ARG A 510 3.24 -20.03 -16.79
C ARG A 510 4.57 -19.43 -16.37
N ALA A 511 4.71 -18.95 -15.13
CA ALA A 511 5.99 -18.47 -14.60
C ALA A 511 7.06 -19.58 -14.60
N PHE A 512 6.69 -20.79 -14.18
CA PHE A 512 7.57 -21.96 -14.21
C PHE A 512 7.77 -22.57 -15.62
N GLU A 513 6.89 -22.29 -16.59
CA GLU A 513 7.06 -22.62 -18.01
C GLU A 513 8.04 -21.64 -18.66
N LEU A 514 7.82 -20.34 -18.50
CA LEU A 514 8.71 -19.28 -19.00
C LEU A 514 10.13 -19.43 -18.42
N ALA A 515 10.28 -19.88 -17.18
CA ALA A 515 11.58 -20.21 -16.60
C ALA A 515 12.28 -21.38 -17.32
N ARG A 516 11.55 -22.41 -17.74
CA ARG A 516 12.11 -23.52 -18.52
C ARG A 516 12.37 -23.13 -19.98
N GLU A 517 11.59 -22.21 -20.53
CA GLU A 517 11.78 -21.63 -21.88
C GLU A 517 13.02 -20.73 -21.98
N ASN A 518 13.42 -20.09 -20.87
CA ASN A 518 14.57 -19.16 -20.82
C ASN A 518 15.83 -19.76 -20.17
N ALA A 519 15.87 -21.06 -19.91
CA ALA A 519 16.99 -21.71 -19.23
C ALA A 519 18.32 -21.58 -20.00
N PRO A 520 19.47 -21.30 -19.33
CA PRO A 520 19.62 -21.12 -17.89
C PRO A 520 19.08 -19.76 -17.39
N VAL A 521 18.36 -19.78 -16.26
CA VAL A 521 17.66 -18.61 -15.71
C VAL A 521 17.55 -18.68 -14.18
N ILE A 522 17.42 -17.53 -13.53
CA ILE A 522 17.01 -17.41 -12.12
C ILE A 522 15.51 -17.07 -12.08
N LEU A 523 14.69 -17.95 -11.51
CA LEU A 523 13.30 -17.65 -11.15
C LEU A 523 13.25 -17.14 -9.71
N PHE A 524 13.00 -15.84 -9.54
CA PHE A 524 12.83 -15.21 -8.23
C PHE A 524 11.36 -15.02 -7.89
N ILE A 525 10.95 -15.53 -6.72
CA ILE A 525 9.56 -15.54 -6.24
C ILE A 525 9.50 -14.77 -4.92
N ASP A 526 9.00 -13.54 -4.93
CA ASP A 526 8.85 -12.71 -3.72
C ASP A 526 7.53 -12.98 -2.96
N GLU A 527 7.54 -12.64 -1.68
CA GLU A 527 6.43 -12.78 -0.72
C GLU A 527 5.82 -14.20 -0.59
N VAL A 528 6.64 -15.26 -0.54
CA VAL A 528 6.12 -16.65 -0.48
C VAL A 528 5.27 -16.97 0.77
N ASP A 529 5.34 -16.16 1.82
CA ASP A 529 4.44 -16.27 2.99
C ASP A 529 2.97 -15.91 2.71
N ASN A 530 2.66 -15.31 1.54
CA ASN A 530 1.28 -15.09 1.10
C ASN A 530 0.53 -16.39 0.73
N ILE A 531 1.20 -17.52 0.50
CA ILE A 531 0.55 -18.83 0.28
C ILE A 531 0.06 -19.46 1.60
N GLY A 532 0.65 -19.06 2.73
CA GLY A 532 0.31 -19.57 4.06
C GLY A 532 0.62 -21.05 4.28
N SER A 533 0.08 -21.61 5.37
CA SER A 533 0.27 -23.00 5.79
C SER A 533 -1.06 -23.74 5.95
N ARG A 534 -1.05 -25.06 5.68
CA ARG A 534 -2.23 -25.95 5.75
C ARG A 534 -2.90 -26.07 7.13
N SER A 535 -2.32 -25.46 8.17
CA SER A 535 -2.65 -25.66 9.58
C SER A 535 -3.20 -24.41 10.29
N SER A 536 -3.32 -23.26 9.61
CA SER A 536 -3.91 -22.06 10.20
C SER A 536 -5.44 -22.15 10.25
N GLY A 537 -5.97 -22.94 11.18
CA GLY A 537 -7.38 -23.37 11.26
C GLY A 537 -8.42 -22.27 11.00
N ARG A 538 -8.93 -22.22 9.77
CA ARG A 538 -10.07 -21.40 9.33
C ARG A 538 -11.22 -22.33 8.93
N ARG A 539 -12.30 -21.77 8.39
CA ARG A 539 -13.46 -22.58 7.95
C ARG A 539 -13.05 -23.48 6.79
N GLU A 540 -13.50 -24.73 6.83
CA GLU A 540 -13.08 -25.85 5.99
C GLU A 540 -12.96 -25.51 4.48
N GLN A 541 -13.89 -24.73 3.94
CA GLN A 541 -13.92 -24.32 2.53
C GLN A 541 -12.73 -23.43 2.09
N TYR A 542 -12.05 -22.74 2.99
CA TYR A 542 -10.86 -21.93 2.66
C TYR A 542 -9.56 -22.73 2.71
N ASP A 543 -9.49 -23.78 3.52
CA ASP A 543 -8.30 -24.61 3.66
C ASP A 543 -7.97 -25.31 2.34
N ASP A 544 -8.97 -25.81 1.61
CA ASP A 544 -8.76 -26.56 0.36
C ASP A 544 -8.26 -25.68 -0.80
N TYR A 545 -8.57 -24.38 -0.80
CA TYR A 545 -7.98 -23.40 -1.73
C TYR A 545 -6.46 -23.29 -1.51
N TRP A 546 -6.03 -23.04 -0.27
CA TRP A 546 -4.61 -22.90 0.05
C TRP A 546 -3.85 -24.23 -0.08
N ARG A 547 -4.46 -25.36 0.32
CA ARG A 547 -3.90 -26.70 0.07
C ARG A 547 -3.65 -26.95 -1.42
N SER A 548 -4.56 -26.51 -2.29
CA SER A 548 -4.41 -26.63 -3.76
C SER A 548 -3.25 -25.77 -4.29
N LEU A 549 -3.10 -24.53 -3.81
CA LEU A 549 -1.98 -23.65 -4.19
C LEU A 549 -0.63 -24.20 -3.70
N VAL A 550 -0.53 -24.63 -2.43
CA VAL A 550 0.70 -25.24 -1.91
C VAL A 550 1.02 -26.50 -2.71
N ASN A 551 0.07 -27.42 -2.91
CA ASN A 551 0.29 -28.64 -3.70
C ASN A 551 0.83 -28.30 -5.10
N ARG A 552 0.25 -27.31 -5.80
CA ARG A 552 0.74 -26.90 -7.12
C ARG A 552 2.16 -26.34 -7.08
N LEU A 553 2.51 -25.55 -6.06
CA LEU A 553 3.88 -25.07 -5.93
C LEU A 553 4.86 -26.22 -5.64
N LEU A 554 4.47 -27.25 -4.87
CA LEU A 554 5.26 -28.45 -4.69
C LEU A 554 5.45 -29.20 -6.03
N ASP A 555 4.39 -29.42 -6.80
CA ASP A 555 4.47 -30.06 -8.13
C ASP A 555 5.41 -29.32 -9.09
N LEU A 556 5.40 -27.98 -9.04
CA LEU A 556 6.23 -27.12 -9.88
C LEU A 556 7.71 -27.12 -9.43
N LEU A 557 7.98 -27.08 -8.11
CA LEU A 557 9.34 -27.17 -7.55
C LEU A 557 9.95 -28.57 -7.74
N ASP A 558 9.16 -29.63 -7.62
CA ASP A 558 9.58 -31.00 -7.94
C ASP A 558 9.74 -31.20 -9.46
N GLY A 559 9.03 -30.39 -10.25
CA GLY A 559 9.15 -30.30 -11.70
C GLY A 559 10.48 -29.69 -12.16
N THR A 560 10.97 -28.62 -11.52
CA THR A 560 12.26 -27.99 -11.89
C THR A 560 13.46 -28.90 -11.63
N SER A 561 13.35 -29.87 -10.72
CA SER A 561 14.37 -30.93 -10.53
C SER A 561 14.58 -31.83 -11.76
N LYS A 562 13.76 -31.68 -12.81
CA LYS A 562 13.81 -32.43 -14.07
C LYS A 562 14.13 -31.53 -15.27
N THR A 563 14.59 -30.30 -15.04
CA THR A 563 14.97 -29.38 -16.12
C THR A 563 16.17 -28.54 -15.71
N ASP A 564 17.32 -28.93 -16.25
CA ASP A 564 18.60 -28.25 -16.07
C ASP A 564 18.52 -26.76 -16.44
N GLY A 565 19.33 -25.93 -15.78
CA GLY A 565 19.41 -24.49 -15.99
C GLY A 565 18.44 -23.63 -15.17
N VAL A 566 17.41 -24.19 -14.51
CA VAL A 566 16.45 -23.38 -13.72
C VAL A 566 16.87 -23.26 -12.24
N ILE A 567 17.44 -22.12 -11.87
CA ILE A 567 17.75 -21.74 -10.48
C ILE A 567 16.48 -21.13 -9.86
N VAL A 568 16.13 -21.48 -8.62
CA VAL A 568 14.93 -20.95 -7.94
C VAL A 568 15.32 -20.24 -6.64
N VAL A 569 14.91 -18.97 -6.50
CA VAL A 569 15.16 -18.17 -5.29
C VAL A 569 13.83 -17.62 -4.76
N ALA A 570 13.37 -18.14 -3.63
CA ALA A 570 12.18 -17.65 -2.92
C ALA A 570 12.55 -16.59 -1.88
N ALA A 571 11.70 -15.59 -1.65
CA ALA A 571 11.87 -14.60 -0.59
C ALA A 571 10.63 -14.50 0.30
N THR A 572 10.85 -14.41 1.62
CA THR A 572 9.78 -14.28 2.62
C THR A 572 10.17 -13.27 3.72
N ASN A 573 9.14 -12.63 4.30
CA ASN A 573 9.31 -11.81 5.50
C ASN A 573 9.05 -12.60 6.80
N LEU A 574 8.38 -13.76 6.70
CA LEU A 574 7.76 -14.49 7.82
C LEU A 574 7.94 -16.01 7.62
N PRO A 575 9.17 -16.53 7.82
CA PRO A 575 9.51 -17.93 7.52
C PRO A 575 8.69 -18.94 8.35
N GLU A 576 8.15 -18.53 9.51
CA GLU A 576 7.30 -19.36 10.36
C GLU A 576 5.91 -19.67 9.75
N LYS A 577 5.52 -18.97 8.68
CA LYS A 577 4.27 -19.21 7.95
C LYS A 577 4.42 -20.19 6.78
N ILE A 578 5.63 -20.52 6.36
CA ILE A 578 5.87 -21.35 5.18
C ILE A 578 5.52 -22.81 5.49
N ASP A 579 4.84 -23.49 4.56
CA ASP A 579 4.52 -24.90 4.70
C ASP A 579 5.81 -25.76 4.80
N PRO A 580 6.01 -26.57 5.86
CA PRO A 580 7.17 -27.45 6.02
C PRO A 580 7.34 -28.55 4.94
N ALA A 581 6.43 -28.66 3.97
CA ALA A 581 6.60 -29.44 2.75
C ALA A 581 7.40 -28.71 1.66
N LEU A 582 7.39 -27.37 1.62
CA LEU A 582 8.22 -26.56 0.71
C LEU A 582 9.70 -26.60 1.11
N LEU A 583 9.95 -26.69 2.43
CA LEU A 583 11.24 -26.62 3.10
C LEU A 583 12.01 -27.96 3.14
N ARG A 584 11.81 -28.84 2.16
CA ARG A 584 12.40 -30.19 2.12
C ARG A 584 13.48 -30.29 1.05
N SER A 585 14.42 -31.20 1.24
CA SER A 585 15.45 -31.58 0.25
C SER A 585 14.85 -31.77 -1.15
N GLY A 586 15.47 -31.19 -2.18
CA GLY A 586 14.99 -31.17 -3.56
C GLY A 586 13.97 -30.06 -3.88
N ARG A 587 13.49 -29.31 -2.86
CA ARG A 587 12.61 -28.14 -3.00
C ARG A 587 13.36 -26.88 -2.56
N LEU A 588 12.82 -26.04 -1.68
CA LEU A 588 13.55 -24.89 -1.14
C LEU A 588 14.52 -25.36 -0.03
N GLU A 589 15.54 -26.10 -0.41
CA GLU A 589 16.37 -26.88 0.51
C GLU A 589 17.42 -26.06 1.26
N LYS A 590 18.01 -25.04 0.64
CA LYS A 590 18.88 -24.11 1.34
C LYS A 590 18.05 -22.95 1.88
N HIS A 591 18.00 -22.79 3.19
CA HIS A 591 17.48 -21.56 3.82
C HIS A 591 18.65 -20.65 4.20
N VAL A 592 18.48 -19.34 4.03
CA VAL A 592 19.36 -18.32 4.62
C VAL A 592 18.50 -17.24 5.27
N ALA A 593 18.93 -16.74 6.43
CA ALA A 593 18.36 -15.57 7.08
C ALA A 593 19.27 -14.36 6.84
N ILE A 594 18.74 -13.32 6.17
CA ILE A 594 19.40 -12.03 6.03
C ILE A 594 19.01 -11.18 7.26
N PRO A 595 19.95 -10.84 8.15
CA PRO A 595 19.67 -10.06 9.35
C PRO A 595 19.39 -8.58 9.02
N LEU A 596 19.14 -7.78 10.05
CA LEU A 596 19.30 -6.33 9.93
C LEU A 596 20.80 -6.01 9.72
N PRO A 597 21.14 -4.99 8.91
CA PRO A 597 22.53 -4.64 8.65
C PRO A 597 23.24 -4.19 9.94
N ASP A 598 24.44 -4.72 10.17
CA ASP A 598 25.40 -4.20 11.14
C ASP A 598 26.03 -2.87 10.67
N MET A 599 26.98 -2.33 11.44
CA MET A 599 27.63 -1.05 11.14
C MET A 599 28.47 -1.07 9.85
N GLU A 600 29.08 -2.20 9.49
CA GLU A 600 29.88 -2.35 8.27
C GLU A 600 28.97 -2.51 7.05
N ALA A 601 27.95 -3.35 7.17
CA ALA A 601 26.88 -3.49 6.19
C ALA A 601 26.17 -2.16 5.90
N LEU A 602 25.83 -1.40 6.95
CA LEU A 602 25.20 -0.09 6.83
C LEU A 602 26.14 0.94 6.16
N ALA A 603 27.43 0.92 6.50
CA ALA A 603 28.42 1.78 5.84
C ALA A 603 28.55 1.44 4.34
N GLY A 604 28.55 0.17 3.96
CA GLY A 604 28.54 -0.28 2.56
C GLY A 604 27.26 0.11 1.81
N ILE A 605 26.09 -0.04 2.44
CA ILE A 605 24.79 0.39 1.90
C ILE A 605 24.75 1.91 1.68
N LEU A 606 25.24 2.70 2.65
CA LEU A 606 25.36 4.15 2.52
C LEU A 606 26.35 4.54 1.41
N ALA A 607 27.51 3.88 1.32
CA ALA A 607 28.49 4.12 0.26
C ALA A 607 27.91 3.80 -1.13
N HIS A 608 27.13 2.74 -1.27
CA HIS A 608 26.43 2.39 -2.52
C HIS A 608 25.40 3.46 -2.92
N HIS A 609 24.56 3.92 -1.98
CA HIS A 609 23.51 4.90 -2.28
C HIS A 609 24.00 6.35 -2.41
N LEU A 610 25.12 6.71 -1.78
CA LEU A 610 25.72 8.04 -1.91
C LEU A 610 26.60 8.18 -3.17
N GLY A 611 27.20 7.09 -3.67
CA GLY A 611 27.96 7.09 -4.92
C GLY A 611 29.07 8.15 -4.95
N ALA A 612 28.94 9.16 -5.81
CA ALA A 612 29.88 10.27 -5.91
C ALA A 612 29.81 11.24 -4.70
N ASP A 613 28.62 11.43 -4.13
CA ASP A 613 28.40 12.36 -3.00
C ASP A 613 29.04 11.86 -1.70
N LEU A 614 29.41 10.57 -1.64
CA LEU A 614 30.12 9.97 -0.51
C LEU A 614 31.39 10.75 -0.14
N ALA A 615 32.12 11.27 -1.12
CA ALA A 615 33.31 12.10 -0.88
C ALA A 615 32.97 13.42 -0.17
N GLY A 616 31.85 14.06 -0.55
CA GLY A 616 31.34 15.27 0.11
C GLY A 616 30.79 14.99 1.52
N VAL A 617 30.05 13.88 1.69
CA VAL A 617 29.53 13.45 3.00
C VAL A 617 30.68 13.14 3.97
N VAL A 618 31.71 12.42 3.54
CA VAL A 618 32.90 12.14 4.36
C VAL A 618 33.69 13.43 4.65
N ALA A 619 33.84 14.35 3.68
CA ALA A 619 34.52 15.63 3.89
C ALA A 619 33.75 16.62 4.79
N SER A 620 32.43 16.45 4.92
CA SER A 620 31.56 17.25 5.81
C SER A 620 31.31 16.60 7.17
N ALA A 621 31.81 15.39 7.41
CA ALA A 621 31.78 14.77 8.72
C ALA A 621 32.59 15.61 9.71
N PRO A 622 32.07 15.90 10.92
CA PRO A 622 32.81 16.67 11.91
C PRO A 622 34.09 15.92 12.32
N SER A 623 35.23 16.60 12.25
CA SER A 623 36.53 16.06 12.65
C SER A 623 36.51 15.69 14.14
N GLY A 624 36.28 14.41 14.43
CA GLY A 624 35.98 13.91 15.76
C GLY A 624 37.11 14.15 16.76
N ASN A 625 36.78 14.72 17.91
CA ASN A 625 37.70 14.78 19.06
C ASN A 625 38.08 13.33 19.44
N PRO A 626 39.37 12.99 19.65
CA PRO A 626 39.80 11.59 19.78
C PRO A 626 39.12 10.85 20.94
N GLU A 627 38.83 11.53 22.04
CA GLU A 627 38.08 11.03 23.20
C GLU A 627 36.72 10.41 22.81
N THR A 628 36.02 10.99 21.83
CA THR A 628 34.71 10.50 21.38
C THR A 628 34.82 9.17 20.61
N ILE A 629 35.92 8.99 19.87
CA ILE A 629 36.21 7.75 19.13
C ILE A 629 36.62 6.64 20.10
N GLU A 630 37.36 6.98 21.15
CA GLU A 630 37.79 6.03 22.18
C GLU A 630 36.62 5.61 23.09
N ALA A 631 35.74 6.53 23.47
CA ALA A 631 34.49 6.22 24.18
C ALA A 631 33.56 5.30 23.36
N ALA A 632 33.44 5.54 22.05
CA ALA A 632 32.66 4.66 21.16
C ALA A 632 33.21 3.23 21.11
N ARG A 633 34.54 3.05 21.15
CA ARG A 633 35.19 1.73 21.21
C ARG A 633 34.94 1.03 22.55
N GLN A 634 35.04 1.75 23.67
CA GLN A 634 34.81 1.20 25.01
C GLN A 634 33.35 0.72 25.22
N CYS A 635 32.38 1.34 24.54
CA CYS A 635 30.98 0.88 24.57
C CYS A 635 30.73 -0.46 23.84
N HIS A 636 31.63 -0.94 22.97
CA HIS A 636 31.47 -2.24 22.31
C HIS A 636 32.06 -3.42 23.11
N THR A 637 32.95 -3.18 24.08
CA THR A 637 33.57 -4.24 24.90
C THR A 637 32.70 -4.80 26.04
N HIS A 638 31.40 -4.49 26.09
CA HIS A 638 30.49 -4.89 27.19
C HIS A 638 29.17 -5.57 26.77
N VAL A 639 29.13 -6.16 25.57
CA VAL A 639 28.01 -7.03 25.12
C VAL A 639 28.53 -8.39 24.59
N GLY A 640 29.74 -8.79 24.98
CA GLY A 640 30.49 -9.92 24.39
C GLY A 640 30.80 -11.12 25.30
N ASP A 641 30.39 -11.12 26.56
CA ASP A 641 30.72 -12.19 27.53
C ASP A 641 29.51 -13.06 27.90
N ALA A 642 29.20 -14.04 27.04
CA ALA A 642 28.35 -15.18 27.40
C ALA A 642 28.62 -16.41 26.49
N ALA A 643 29.11 -17.49 27.11
CA ALA A 643 29.08 -18.86 26.59
C ALA A 643 29.78 -19.16 25.24
N VAL A 644 31.12 -19.15 25.23
CA VAL A 644 31.88 -20.16 24.46
C VAL A 644 32.14 -21.35 25.38
N ILE A 645 31.55 -22.51 25.09
CA ILE A 645 31.87 -23.76 25.79
C ILE A 645 33.01 -24.44 25.04
N ASP A 646 34.13 -24.61 25.74
CA ASP A 646 35.36 -25.21 25.25
C ASP A 646 35.17 -26.69 24.81
N GLN A 647 35.61 -27.02 23.59
CA GLN A 647 35.70 -28.38 23.06
C GLN A 647 37.16 -28.83 22.84
N SER A 648 38.03 -28.70 23.86
CA SER A 648 39.44 -29.09 23.76
C SER A 648 39.90 -30.19 24.74
N ASN A 649 39.12 -31.29 24.86
CA ASN A 649 39.65 -32.49 25.54
C ASN A 649 39.28 -33.83 24.89
N ARG A 650 40.29 -34.48 24.29
CA ARG A 650 40.30 -35.91 23.95
C ARG A 650 41.56 -36.56 24.55
N GLY A 651 41.45 -37.09 25.76
CA GLY A 651 42.49 -37.85 26.45
C GLY A 651 41.88 -38.97 27.29
N ALA A 652 42.03 -40.22 26.83
CA ALA A 652 41.56 -41.43 27.54
C ALA A 652 42.68 -42.01 28.43
N PRO A 653 42.50 -43.12 29.19
CA PRO A 653 41.29 -43.95 29.35
C PRO A 653 41.01 -44.47 30.80
N ARG A 654 39.99 -45.35 30.90
CA ARG A 654 39.91 -46.57 31.77
C ARG A 654 39.49 -46.51 33.25
N ASN A 655 38.68 -47.53 33.56
CA ASN A 655 38.60 -48.39 34.76
C ASN A 655 37.59 -48.08 35.88
N VAL A 656 36.99 -49.20 36.34
CA VAL A 656 36.00 -49.42 37.41
C VAL A 656 34.60 -48.89 37.10
#